data_AF-A0A7U6QL23-F1
#
_entry.id   AF-A0A7U6QL23-F1
#
_cell.length_a   1.000
_cell.length_b   1.000
_cell.length_c   1.000
_cell.angle_alpha   90.00
_cell.angle_beta   90.00
_cell.angle_gamma   90.00
#
_symmetry.space_group_name_H-M   'P 1'
#
loop_
_entity.id
_entity.type
_entity.pdbx_description
1 polymer ?
#
loop_
_entity_poly.entity_id
_entity_poly.type
_entity_poly.pdbx_seq_one_letter_code
_entity_poly.pdbx_strand_id
1 'polypeptide(L)'
;MLLCGRVSTAANYAGSGTAQDPYRIQTVQDLLDIKEAPAAHYILVNSIDLQNIQLSDFFANEFSGVFNGNGHTISNYNGQGLFDINKGVIKNIKIQNAVVNRNSMEGTGLIAGTNRYNGIIQGCDVSNVSINRASGSGNIGGIVGNNFGLVENCNISGKISGGGTRGGIAGYVSNDYTLIGTGSMELSDSRTIRNCTSNMELDGLGATGGIVGFSTGYVNIVSCKVDGTIKIKGAIVGGIIGTATIVNVKDCNINATFTGTSETTVGGVIGRLETSGGASVESMVSNCKVESNMTLKSLNAKTVALGGIIGQFNGFGNNKITIDQCSYNGKMSILVLNNAFVGGIIGRTNNEMCKRLTIANCTTKGSIVPNTDVNHSYTVIGGGIIGYAQNLKVTQCISTMNVTGNYAGGIMGQAEDNVSIDISSASGAVVIPTKSSAKARVASRAGGGYAGGIVGSFSGAKIQRSYFDVVKTKQTKATGITLNGKVQAVGYKSASFDQKTYEIGANKKVTLGKKLDPTSLSKKPIKYTSANTLIATVTAKGVVTGKKAGTTTITATVDNLITFSCKVVIQDNIKARTPSLSVKKKGKDRFVLTWKRVNEADQYVIEKYDAKTKKYKVIKKVSASTLTYTDKKMKKDTVYQYRIRATKKVAGKVVNSKTSTVKKKFV
;
A
#
# COMPACT_ATOMS: atom_id res chain seq x y z
N MET A 1 7.07 -53.92 52.57
CA MET A 1 8.33 -53.44 53.17
C MET A 1 8.93 -52.43 52.19
N LEU A 2 9.02 -51.18 52.65
CA LEU A 2 9.62 -49.96 52.08
C LEU A 2 9.45 -49.58 50.59
N LEU A 3 8.78 -48.43 50.43
CA LEU A 3 8.99 -47.43 49.39
C LEU A 3 10.49 -47.13 49.18
N CYS A 4 10.89 -47.04 47.91
CA CYS A 4 11.99 -46.19 47.45
C CYS A 4 11.48 -45.57 46.13
N GLY A 5 10.85 -44.39 46.14
CA GLY A 5 11.54 -43.14 46.40
C GLY A 5 12.35 -42.73 45.17
N ARG A 6 11.73 -42.62 43.98
CA ARG A 6 12.35 -41.90 42.87
C ARG A 6 12.39 -40.43 43.27
N VAL A 7 13.53 -39.98 43.74
CA VAL A 7 13.86 -38.57 43.94
C VAL A 7 13.68 -37.88 42.58
N SER A 8 12.65 -37.05 42.45
CA SER A 8 12.64 -36.01 41.43
C SER A 8 13.80 -35.08 41.75
N THR A 9 14.86 -35.09 40.94
CA THR A 9 15.87 -34.04 41.02
C THR A 9 15.18 -32.74 40.59
N ALA A 10 14.90 -31.86 41.55
CA ALA A 10 14.36 -30.54 41.26
C ALA A 10 15.26 -29.83 40.24
N ALA A 11 14.66 -29.18 39.26
CA ALA A 11 15.38 -28.40 38.27
C ALA A 11 16.30 -27.38 38.99
N ASN A 12 17.61 -27.47 38.75
CA ASN A 12 18.61 -26.61 39.40
C ASN A 12 18.83 -25.34 38.58
N TYR A 13 17.87 -24.43 38.64
CA TYR A 13 17.99 -23.11 38.02
C TYR A 13 18.85 -22.15 38.85
N ALA A 14 19.56 -21.24 38.18
CA ALA A 14 20.04 -20.03 38.82
C ALA A 14 18.91 -18.99 38.89
N GLY A 15 18.63 -18.46 40.09
CA GLY A 15 17.51 -17.54 40.36
C GLY A 15 16.38 -18.22 41.14
N SER A 16 15.42 -17.43 41.65
CA SER A 16 14.30 -17.93 42.46
C SER A 16 12.98 -18.13 41.71
N GLY A 17 12.95 -17.86 40.40
CA GLY A 17 11.74 -17.98 39.57
C GLY A 17 10.72 -16.86 39.77
N THR A 18 11.08 -15.78 40.46
CA THR A 18 10.22 -14.63 40.73
C THR A 18 10.38 -13.54 39.68
N ALA A 19 9.49 -12.54 39.66
CA ALA A 19 9.60 -11.43 38.71
C ALA A 19 10.91 -10.62 38.88
N GLN A 20 11.40 -10.50 40.11
CA GLN A 20 12.61 -9.78 40.50
C GLN A 20 13.87 -10.63 40.29
N ASP A 21 13.75 -11.94 40.47
CA ASP A 21 14.84 -12.90 40.29
C ASP A 21 14.37 -14.12 39.48
N PRO A 22 14.22 -13.96 38.15
CA PRO A 22 13.74 -15.03 37.27
C PRO A 22 14.77 -16.16 37.15
N TYR A 23 14.28 -17.38 36.92
CA TYR A 23 15.14 -18.50 36.54
C TYR A 23 15.90 -18.19 35.24
N ARG A 24 17.22 -18.33 35.29
CA ARG A 24 18.11 -18.07 34.17
C ARG A 24 18.29 -19.34 33.35
N ILE A 25 17.90 -19.26 32.09
CA ILE A 25 18.05 -20.35 31.13
C ILE A 25 19.38 -20.17 30.40
N GLN A 26 20.31 -21.11 30.62
CA GLN A 26 21.67 -21.13 30.07
C GLN A 26 21.92 -22.33 29.15
N THR A 27 21.23 -23.44 29.40
CA THR A 27 21.45 -24.73 28.73
C THR A 27 20.17 -25.24 28.07
N VAL A 28 20.33 -26.28 27.24
CA VAL A 28 19.19 -27.03 26.70
C VAL A 28 18.36 -27.64 27.82
N GLN A 29 19.00 -28.20 28.85
CA GLN A 29 18.28 -28.87 29.94
C GLN A 29 17.40 -27.87 30.70
N ASP A 30 17.89 -26.66 30.95
CA ASP A 30 17.11 -25.60 31.61
C ASP A 30 15.80 -25.31 30.87
N LEU A 31 15.83 -25.29 29.52
CA LEU A 31 14.62 -25.13 28.70
C LEU A 31 13.65 -26.31 28.86
N LEU A 32 14.16 -27.54 28.89
CA LEU A 32 13.34 -28.76 29.00
C LEU A 32 12.71 -28.92 30.39
N ASP A 33 13.33 -28.34 31.41
CA ASP A 33 12.89 -28.41 32.80
C ASP A 33 11.78 -27.40 33.13
N ILE A 34 11.41 -26.49 32.20
CA ILE A 34 10.36 -25.47 32.44
C ILE A 34 9.04 -26.09 32.88
N LYS A 35 8.77 -27.32 32.40
CA LYS A 35 7.60 -28.13 32.75
C LYS A 35 7.47 -28.41 34.25
N GLU A 36 8.56 -28.34 35.01
CA GLU A 36 8.57 -28.59 36.45
C GLU A 36 8.03 -27.38 37.25
N ALA A 37 8.09 -26.16 36.69
CA ALA A 37 7.59 -24.94 37.33
C ALA A 37 6.96 -23.94 36.31
N PRO A 38 5.87 -24.30 35.61
CA PRO A 38 5.32 -23.53 34.49
C PRO A 38 4.70 -22.16 34.86
N ALA A 39 4.53 -21.89 36.15
CA ALA A 39 4.04 -20.61 36.66
C ALA A 39 5.17 -19.61 36.99
N ALA A 40 6.44 -20.04 36.94
CA ALA A 40 7.58 -19.21 37.31
C ALA A 40 8.00 -18.21 36.20
N HIS A 41 8.89 -17.29 36.56
CA HIS A 41 9.50 -16.35 35.64
C HIS A 41 10.85 -16.86 35.14
N TYR A 42 11.07 -16.77 33.84
CA TYR A 42 12.23 -17.27 33.12
C TYR A 42 12.84 -16.18 32.24
N ILE A 43 14.16 -16.18 32.15
CA ILE A 43 14.91 -15.31 31.26
C ILE A 43 16.03 -16.09 30.55
N LEU A 44 16.10 -16.00 29.22
CA LEU A 44 17.28 -16.47 28.50
C LEU A 44 18.45 -15.54 28.81
N VAL A 45 19.59 -16.14 29.16
CA VAL A 45 20.86 -15.41 29.30
C VAL A 45 21.89 -15.85 28.25
N ASN A 46 21.61 -16.91 27.50
CA ASN A 46 22.37 -17.40 26.36
C ASN A 46 21.44 -17.77 25.21
N SER A 47 21.95 -17.73 23.97
CA SER A 47 21.29 -18.38 22.84
C SER A 47 21.44 -19.90 22.97
N ILE A 48 20.38 -20.64 22.65
CA ILE A 48 20.32 -22.10 22.79
C ILE A 48 20.14 -22.74 21.41
N ASP A 49 20.97 -23.74 21.10
CA ASP A 49 20.87 -24.52 19.88
C ASP A 49 20.33 -25.92 20.19
N LEU A 50 19.26 -26.31 19.49
CA LEU A 50 18.60 -27.61 19.61
C LEU A 50 18.96 -28.56 18.46
N GLN A 51 20.05 -28.30 17.73
CA GLN A 51 20.50 -29.16 16.64
C GLN A 51 20.61 -30.63 17.10
N ASN A 52 20.08 -31.54 16.27
CA ASN A 52 20.05 -32.99 16.53
C ASN A 52 19.18 -33.42 17.72
N ILE A 53 18.33 -32.54 18.25
CA ILE A 53 17.37 -32.87 19.30
C ILE A 53 15.97 -32.92 18.70
N GLN A 54 15.35 -34.09 18.71
CA GLN A 54 13.93 -34.26 18.39
C GLN A 54 13.11 -34.18 19.67
N LEU A 55 12.30 -33.14 19.81
CA LEU A 55 11.43 -32.97 20.98
C LEU A 55 10.09 -33.65 20.74
N SER A 56 9.75 -34.58 21.64
CA SER A 56 8.43 -35.22 21.69
C SER A 56 7.39 -34.37 22.42
N ASP A 57 7.82 -33.58 23.40
CA ASP A 57 6.94 -32.80 24.29
C ASP A 57 7.15 -31.29 24.14
N PHE A 58 6.17 -30.53 24.64
CA PHE A 58 6.27 -29.09 24.83
C PHE A 58 7.21 -28.76 26.01
N PHE A 59 7.76 -27.54 26.05
CA PHE A 59 8.45 -27.03 27.24
C PHE A 59 7.52 -26.95 28.45
N ALA A 60 6.23 -26.70 28.22
CA ALA A 60 5.16 -26.98 29.16
C ALA A 60 3.82 -27.15 28.41
N ASN A 61 2.96 -28.05 28.90
CA ASN A 61 1.60 -28.20 28.36
C ASN A 61 0.74 -26.97 28.67
N GLU A 62 0.83 -26.43 29.88
CA GLU A 62 0.19 -25.16 30.23
C GLU A 62 1.21 -24.25 30.90
N PHE A 63 1.39 -23.04 30.37
CA PHE A 63 2.32 -22.04 30.87
C PHE A 63 1.56 -20.81 31.35
N SER A 64 1.77 -20.39 32.59
CA SER A 64 1.12 -19.23 33.21
C SER A 64 2.11 -18.18 33.72
N GLY A 65 3.41 -18.48 33.67
CA GLY A 65 4.48 -17.59 34.11
C GLY A 65 4.91 -16.54 33.08
N VAL A 66 6.18 -16.14 33.15
CA VAL A 66 6.79 -15.21 32.17
C VAL A 66 8.00 -15.86 31.53
N PHE A 67 8.02 -15.98 30.21
CA PHE A 67 9.20 -16.42 29.47
C PHE A 67 9.75 -15.23 28.65
N ASN A 68 10.89 -14.70 29.07
CA ASN A 68 11.55 -13.58 28.41
C ASN A 68 12.79 -14.08 27.65
N GLY A 69 12.73 -14.07 26.32
CA GLY A 69 13.85 -14.44 25.47
C GLY A 69 15.02 -13.44 25.51
N ASN A 70 14.81 -12.23 26.06
CA ASN A 70 15.85 -11.22 26.27
C ASN A 70 16.71 -10.94 25.01
N GLY A 71 16.13 -11.12 23.82
CA GLY A 71 16.82 -10.93 22.54
C GLY A 71 17.77 -12.06 22.11
N HIS A 72 17.88 -13.13 22.91
CA HIS A 72 18.62 -14.36 22.56
C HIS A 72 17.82 -15.25 21.61
N THR A 73 18.53 -16.17 20.97
CA THR A 73 17.99 -17.04 19.93
C THR A 73 17.83 -18.47 20.42
N ILE A 74 16.70 -19.09 20.11
CA ILE A 74 16.52 -20.55 20.10
C ILE A 74 16.62 -21.03 18.65
N SER A 75 17.60 -21.87 18.35
CA SER A 75 17.89 -22.33 16.98
C SER A 75 17.59 -23.81 16.80
N ASN A 76 17.25 -24.19 15.55
CA ASN A 76 17.13 -25.58 15.09
C ASN A 76 16.11 -26.42 15.90
N TYR A 77 15.09 -25.77 16.46
CA TYR A 77 13.98 -26.44 17.15
C TYR A 77 13.31 -27.45 16.23
N ASN A 78 13.04 -28.66 16.72
CA ASN A 78 12.26 -29.67 15.99
C ASN A 78 11.31 -30.39 16.96
N GLY A 79 10.02 -30.10 16.87
CA GLY A 79 9.00 -30.64 17.79
C GLY A 79 7.57 -30.21 17.44
N GLN A 80 6.68 -30.20 18.44
CA GLN A 80 5.23 -29.92 18.26
C GLN A 80 4.82 -28.45 18.48
N GLY A 81 5.70 -27.64 19.07
CA GLY A 81 5.48 -26.26 19.56
C GLY A 81 6.21 -26.05 20.90
N LEU A 82 6.47 -24.79 21.29
CA LEU A 82 7.14 -24.49 22.56
C LEU A 82 6.22 -24.74 23.76
N PHE A 83 5.00 -24.20 23.70
CA PHE A 83 3.98 -24.38 24.74
C PHE A 83 2.68 -24.84 24.09
N ASP A 84 1.93 -25.74 24.73
CA ASP A 84 0.63 -26.10 24.16
C ASP A 84 -0.41 -25.02 24.48
N ILE A 85 -0.53 -24.62 25.74
CA ILE A 85 -1.45 -23.58 26.21
C ILE A 85 -0.65 -22.45 26.88
N ASN A 86 -0.80 -21.22 26.39
CA ASN A 86 -0.30 -20.02 27.05
C ASN A 86 -1.43 -19.28 27.78
N LYS A 87 -1.24 -19.08 29.09
CA LYS A 87 -2.02 -18.19 29.97
C LYS A 87 -1.15 -17.07 30.57
N GLY A 88 0.16 -17.09 30.30
CA GLY A 88 1.14 -16.16 30.83
C GLY A 88 1.68 -15.21 29.76
N VAL A 89 2.93 -14.75 29.95
CA VAL A 89 3.59 -13.80 29.04
C VAL A 89 4.80 -14.44 28.38
N ILE A 90 4.81 -14.49 27.06
CA ILE A 90 5.93 -14.97 26.25
C ILE A 90 6.43 -13.80 25.42
N LYS A 91 7.69 -13.37 25.64
CA LYS A 91 8.19 -12.15 25.01
C LYS A 91 9.65 -12.17 24.59
N ASN A 92 9.99 -11.34 23.60
CA ASN A 92 11.35 -11.01 23.18
C ASN A 92 12.20 -12.23 22.81
N ILE A 93 11.60 -13.25 22.20
CA ILE A 93 12.29 -14.46 21.76
C ILE A 93 12.63 -14.34 20.28
N LYS A 94 13.86 -14.72 19.91
CA LYS A 94 14.21 -15.01 18.52
C LYS A 94 14.21 -16.52 18.30
N ILE A 95 13.58 -16.99 17.22
CA ILE A 95 13.59 -18.42 16.85
C ILE A 95 14.06 -18.57 15.41
N GLN A 96 15.02 -19.46 15.17
CA GLN A 96 15.61 -19.67 13.85
C GLN A 96 15.58 -21.15 13.46
N ASN A 97 15.26 -21.43 12.19
CA ASN A 97 15.29 -22.77 11.60
C ASN A 97 14.42 -23.80 12.37
N ALA A 98 13.25 -23.35 12.85
CA ALA A 98 12.35 -24.23 13.57
C ALA A 98 11.53 -25.10 12.62
N VAL A 99 11.37 -26.38 12.97
CA VAL A 99 10.46 -27.32 12.31
C VAL A 99 9.37 -27.71 13.29
N VAL A 100 8.11 -27.49 12.91
CA VAL A 100 6.94 -27.86 13.70
C VAL A 100 6.17 -28.97 12.98
N ASN A 101 6.09 -30.12 13.63
CA ASN A 101 5.38 -31.30 13.16
C ASN A 101 4.37 -31.73 14.23
N ARG A 102 3.12 -31.26 14.12
CA ARG A 102 2.02 -31.63 15.03
C ARG A 102 0.87 -32.24 14.23
N ASN A 103 0.59 -33.52 14.49
CA ASN A 103 -0.54 -34.25 13.89
C ASN A 103 -1.73 -34.32 14.86
N SER A 104 -2.16 -33.18 15.40
CA SER A 104 -3.35 -33.06 16.27
C SER A 104 -4.48 -32.33 15.53
N MET A 105 -5.74 -32.49 15.95
CA MET A 105 -6.86 -31.63 15.52
C MET A 105 -6.87 -30.26 16.21
N GLU A 106 -6.06 -30.09 17.24
CA GLU A 106 -5.94 -28.85 18.01
C GLU A 106 -5.16 -27.76 17.26
N GLY A 107 -5.10 -26.57 17.86
CA GLY A 107 -4.33 -25.45 17.35
C GLY A 107 -2.85 -25.78 17.28
N THR A 108 -2.22 -25.56 16.13
CA THR A 108 -0.77 -25.72 15.94
C THR A 108 -0.12 -24.34 15.80
N GLY A 109 0.87 -24.04 16.62
CA GLY A 109 1.71 -22.86 16.49
C GLY A 109 3.09 -23.10 17.08
N LEU A 110 4.11 -22.41 16.56
CA LEU A 110 5.47 -22.56 17.06
C LEU A 110 5.58 -22.15 18.52
N ILE A 111 5.02 -20.99 18.89
CA ILE A 111 5.12 -20.48 20.26
C ILE A 111 4.04 -21.08 21.15
N ALA A 112 2.79 -21.11 20.66
CA ALA A 112 1.66 -21.65 21.40
C ALA A 112 0.71 -22.45 20.51
N GLY A 113 0.23 -23.60 20.97
CA GLY A 113 -0.95 -24.24 20.37
C GLY A 113 -2.19 -23.36 20.53
N THR A 114 -2.44 -22.90 21.77
CA THR A 114 -3.53 -22.00 22.15
C THR A 114 -3.03 -20.88 23.06
N ASN A 115 -3.27 -19.63 22.68
CA ASN A 115 -3.07 -18.46 23.54
C ASN A 115 -4.43 -18.07 24.16
N ARG A 116 -4.60 -18.26 25.47
CA ARG A 116 -5.84 -17.97 26.20
C ARG A 116 -6.02 -16.47 26.41
N TYR A 117 -7.17 -16.06 26.96
CA TYR A 117 -7.58 -14.66 27.07
C TYR A 117 -6.58 -13.77 27.84
N ASN A 118 -5.90 -14.31 28.84
CA ASN A 118 -4.85 -13.64 29.62
C ASN A 118 -3.45 -13.82 29.04
N GLY A 119 -3.31 -14.65 28.01
CA GLY A 119 -2.04 -14.93 27.36
C GLY A 119 -1.55 -13.79 26.48
N ILE A 120 -0.28 -13.43 26.63
CA ILE A 120 0.40 -12.39 25.85
C ILE A 120 1.58 -13.01 25.11
N ILE A 121 1.63 -12.81 23.79
CA ILE A 121 2.81 -13.10 22.96
C ILE A 121 3.29 -11.79 22.34
N GLN A 122 4.50 -11.35 22.67
CA GLN A 122 4.96 -10.01 22.30
C GLN A 122 6.43 -9.96 21.87
N GLY A 123 6.71 -9.25 20.78
CA GLY A 123 8.11 -8.93 20.41
C GLY A 123 8.91 -10.15 19.96
N CYS A 124 8.24 -11.19 19.44
CA CYS A 124 8.88 -12.41 18.99
C CYS A 124 9.28 -12.31 17.51
N ASP A 125 10.48 -12.77 17.17
CA ASP A 125 11.02 -12.77 15.82
C ASP A 125 11.36 -14.20 15.38
N VAL A 126 10.60 -14.72 14.41
CA VAL A 126 10.70 -16.09 13.92
C VAL A 126 11.19 -16.08 12.49
N SER A 127 12.29 -16.77 12.21
CA SER A 127 12.84 -16.86 10.85
C SER A 127 13.07 -18.30 10.41
N ASN A 128 12.78 -18.54 9.13
CA ASN A 128 12.92 -19.84 8.49
C ASN A 128 12.17 -20.97 9.24
N VAL A 129 10.93 -20.71 9.66
CA VAL A 129 10.09 -21.77 10.25
C VAL A 129 9.50 -22.65 9.15
N SER A 130 9.47 -23.96 9.35
CA SER A 130 8.71 -24.90 8.54
C SER A 130 7.63 -25.56 9.39
N ILE A 131 6.37 -25.32 9.07
CA ILE A 131 5.24 -26.00 9.71
C ILE A 131 4.56 -26.89 8.69
N ASN A 132 4.61 -28.19 8.93
CA ASN A 132 4.06 -29.18 8.02
C ASN A 132 3.02 -30.02 8.76
N ARG A 133 1.80 -30.05 8.23
CA ARG A 133 0.74 -30.90 8.77
C ARG A 133 0.10 -31.73 7.66
N ALA A 134 0.29 -33.05 7.74
CA ALA A 134 -0.41 -33.99 6.88
C ALA A 134 -1.93 -33.86 7.15
N SER A 135 -2.70 -33.55 6.10
CA SER A 135 -4.17 -33.41 6.02
C SER A 135 -4.99 -33.51 7.33
N GLY A 136 -5.70 -32.44 7.70
CA GLY A 136 -6.65 -32.41 8.83
C GLY A 136 -7.35 -31.05 8.98
N SER A 137 -8.37 -30.96 9.84
CA SER A 137 -9.26 -29.78 10.01
C SER A 137 -8.78 -28.70 11.00
N GLY A 138 -7.70 -28.96 11.74
CA GLY A 138 -7.22 -28.06 12.81
C GLY A 138 -6.63 -26.74 12.31
N ASN A 139 -6.47 -25.78 13.22
CA ASN A 139 -6.03 -24.41 12.92
C ASN A 139 -4.51 -24.27 13.06
N ILE A 140 -3.84 -23.73 12.04
CA ILE A 140 -2.38 -23.62 12.02
C ILE A 140 -1.98 -22.14 11.97
N GLY A 141 -1.28 -21.66 12.98
CA GLY A 141 -0.61 -20.37 12.94
C GLY A 141 0.90 -20.54 12.93
N GLY A 142 1.63 -19.62 12.30
CA GLY A 142 3.09 -19.62 12.42
C GLY A 142 3.55 -19.38 13.86
N ILE A 143 2.86 -18.50 14.59
CA ILE A 143 3.15 -18.19 16.00
C ILE A 143 2.21 -18.94 16.94
N VAL A 144 0.89 -18.85 16.69
CA VAL A 144 -0.14 -19.41 17.57
C VAL A 144 -1.24 -20.14 16.79
N GLY A 145 -1.60 -21.35 17.20
CA GLY A 145 -2.72 -22.06 16.56
C GLY A 145 -4.06 -21.35 16.76
N ASN A 146 -4.52 -21.28 18.00
CA ASN A 146 -5.76 -20.61 18.42
C ASN A 146 -5.44 -19.40 19.30
N ASN A 147 -5.86 -18.20 18.92
CA ASN A 147 -5.65 -17.00 19.71
C ASN A 147 -6.95 -16.45 20.29
N PHE A 148 -6.98 -16.37 21.61
CA PHE A 148 -8.00 -15.68 22.41
C PHE A 148 -7.41 -14.53 23.23
N GLY A 149 -6.07 -14.39 23.25
CA GLY A 149 -5.34 -13.34 23.96
C GLY A 149 -4.75 -12.27 23.05
N LEU A 150 -3.62 -11.68 23.45
CA LEU A 150 -2.90 -10.65 22.71
C LEU A 150 -1.69 -11.24 21.96
N VAL A 151 -1.55 -10.90 20.68
CA VAL A 151 -0.32 -11.12 19.91
C VAL A 151 0.12 -9.80 19.30
N GLU A 152 1.33 -9.34 19.60
CA GLU A 152 1.78 -8.06 19.09
C GLU A 152 3.28 -7.92 18.83
N ASN A 153 3.62 -7.03 17.90
CA ASN A 153 5.01 -6.70 17.56
C ASN A 153 5.82 -7.94 17.16
N CYS A 154 5.17 -8.93 16.53
CA CYS A 154 5.81 -10.17 16.15
C CYS A 154 6.11 -10.24 14.66
N ASN A 155 7.27 -10.77 14.30
CA ASN A 155 7.68 -10.99 12.92
C ASN A 155 7.85 -12.48 12.66
N ILE A 156 7.43 -12.93 11.48
CA ILE A 156 7.58 -14.34 11.09
C ILE A 156 7.90 -14.50 9.60
N SER A 157 8.81 -15.43 9.30
CA SER A 157 9.11 -15.87 7.93
C SER A 157 9.39 -17.36 7.87
N GLY A 158 9.10 -17.96 6.70
CA GLY A 158 9.16 -19.41 6.52
C GLY A 158 8.02 -19.94 5.66
N LYS A 159 7.61 -21.18 5.92
CA LYS A 159 6.60 -21.90 5.14
C LYS A 159 5.60 -22.64 6.04
N ILE A 160 4.32 -22.54 5.69
CA ILE A 160 3.26 -23.39 6.24
C ILE A 160 2.65 -24.20 5.09
N SER A 161 2.67 -25.52 5.21
CA SER A 161 2.06 -26.44 4.24
C SER A 161 1.13 -27.45 4.92
N GLY A 162 0.04 -27.85 4.24
CA GLY A 162 -0.89 -28.87 4.76
C GLY A 162 -2.38 -28.57 4.61
N GLY A 163 -3.21 -29.22 5.44
CA GLY A 163 -4.66 -29.00 5.53
C GLY A 163 -5.09 -28.00 6.62
N GLY A 164 -6.38 -27.64 6.66
CA GLY A 164 -6.98 -26.81 7.72
C GLY A 164 -6.94 -25.31 7.47
N THR A 165 -7.34 -24.51 8.47
CA THR A 165 -7.23 -23.04 8.43
C THR A 165 -5.79 -22.63 8.74
N ARG A 166 -5.30 -21.56 8.09
CA ARG A 166 -3.91 -21.11 8.24
C ARG A 166 -3.77 -19.61 8.34
N GLY A 167 -3.00 -19.15 9.32
CA GLY A 167 -2.47 -17.80 9.36
C GLY A 167 -0.96 -17.79 9.48
N GLY A 168 -0.30 -16.81 8.90
CA GLY A 168 1.12 -16.61 9.18
C GLY A 168 1.38 -16.33 10.66
N ILE A 169 0.47 -15.62 11.35
CA ILE A 169 0.55 -15.40 12.80
C ILE A 169 -0.35 -16.38 13.54
N ALA A 170 -1.65 -16.38 13.22
CA ALA A 170 -2.66 -17.16 13.95
C ALA A 170 -3.54 -18.01 13.04
N GLY A 171 -3.74 -19.29 13.36
CA GLY A 171 -4.68 -20.13 12.60
C GLY A 171 -6.12 -19.67 12.76
N TYR A 172 -6.55 -19.52 14.01
CA TYR A 172 -7.88 -19.09 14.41
C TYR A 172 -7.82 -17.98 15.45
N VAL A 173 -8.69 -16.98 15.32
CA VAL A 173 -8.83 -15.89 16.30
C VAL A 173 -10.29 -15.74 16.68
N SER A 174 -10.57 -15.68 17.97
CA SER A 174 -11.92 -15.45 18.46
C SER A 174 -11.91 -14.71 19.78
N ASN A 175 -12.97 -13.95 20.03
CA ASN A 175 -13.32 -13.53 21.37
C ASN A 175 -14.13 -14.67 22.00
N ASP A 176 -13.49 -15.53 22.79
CA ASP A 176 -14.23 -16.57 23.51
C ASP A 176 -15.27 -15.91 24.44
N TYR A 177 -16.55 -15.91 24.02
CA TYR A 177 -17.66 -15.29 24.74
C TYR A 177 -18.04 -16.08 25.99
N THR A 178 -17.58 -17.34 26.12
CA THR A 178 -17.99 -18.25 27.20
C THR A 178 -17.17 -18.06 28.48
N LEU A 179 -16.02 -17.38 28.42
CA LEU A 179 -15.15 -17.08 29.57
C LEU A 179 -15.26 -15.63 30.08
N ILE A 180 -16.03 -14.78 29.40
CA ILE A 180 -16.27 -13.39 29.83
C ILE A 180 -17.48 -13.43 30.76
N GLY A 181 -17.25 -13.75 32.03
CA GLY A 181 -18.20 -13.39 33.09
C GLY A 181 -18.60 -11.92 32.92
N THR A 182 -19.83 -11.58 33.28
CA THR A 182 -20.54 -10.31 33.04
C THR A 182 -19.89 -9.02 33.57
N GLY A 183 -18.59 -9.03 33.86
CA GLY A 183 -17.78 -7.85 34.17
C GLY A 183 -17.39 -7.09 32.91
N SER A 184 -17.82 -5.83 32.86
CA SER A 184 -17.42 -4.79 31.93
C SER A 184 -15.90 -4.74 31.72
N MET A 185 -15.44 -5.28 30.60
CA MET A 185 -14.06 -5.11 30.14
C MET A 185 -14.10 -4.18 28.92
N GLU A 186 -13.35 -3.08 28.97
CA GLU A 186 -13.29 -2.15 27.85
C GLU A 186 -12.79 -2.88 26.60
N LEU A 187 -13.60 -2.80 25.53
CA LEU A 187 -13.40 -3.42 24.22
C LEU A 187 -12.15 -2.92 23.46
N SER A 188 -11.39 -1.99 24.04
CA SER A 188 -10.33 -1.22 23.38
C SER A 188 -8.96 -1.91 23.33
N ASP A 189 -8.57 -2.72 24.32
CA ASP A 189 -7.18 -3.26 24.40
C ASP A 189 -7.04 -4.78 24.54
N SER A 190 -8.12 -5.52 24.76
CA SER A 190 -8.09 -6.97 24.98
C SER A 190 -8.63 -7.74 23.75
N ARG A 191 -7.77 -8.57 23.12
CA ARG A 191 -8.05 -9.47 21.95
C ARG A 191 -7.76 -8.89 20.57
N THR A 192 -6.48 -8.61 20.34
CA THR A 192 -5.97 -7.95 19.13
C THR A 192 -4.76 -8.69 18.59
N ILE A 193 -4.62 -8.76 17.26
CA ILE A 193 -3.32 -8.95 16.63
C ILE A 193 -2.88 -7.60 16.08
N ARG A 194 -1.76 -7.06 16.56
CA ARG A 194 -1.29 -5.74 16.14
C ARG A 194 0.19 -5.68 15.84
N ASN A 195 0.57 -4.82 14.90
CA ASN A 195 1.97 -4.56 14.55
C ASN A 195 2.75 -5.84 14.18
N CYS A 196 2.07 -6.83 13.60
CA CYS A 196 2.71 -8.09 13.22
C CYS A 196 3.07 -8.09 11.74
N THR A 197 4.23 -8.66 11.40
CA THR A 197 4.68 -8.86 10.02
C THR A 197 4.76 -10.34 9.69
N SER A 198 4.17 -10.74 8.57
CA SER A 198 4.26 -12.10 8.04
C SER A 198 4.87 -12.08 6.64
N ASN A 199 6.00 -12.78 6.47
CA ASN A 199 6.66 -13.06 5.19
C ASN A 199 6.70 -14.56 4.97
N MET A 200 5.51 -15.16 4.88
CA MET A 200 5.33 -16.61 4.84
C MET A 200 4.97 -17.08 3.42
N GLU A 201 5.51 -18.23 3.02
CA GLU A 201 4.91 -19.05 1.96
C GLU A 201 3.75 -19.87 2.57
N LEU A 202 2.51 -19.57 2.17
CA LEU A 202 1.32 -20.26 2.65
C LEU A 202 0.74 -21.12 1.54
N ASP A 203 0.65 -22.44 1.74
CA ASP A 203 0.19 -23.39 0.71
C ASP A 203 -0.74 -24.49 1.25
N GLY A 204 -1.94 -24.62 0.65
CA GLY A 204 -2.82 -25.82 0.73
C GLY A 204 -4.31 -25.48 0.78
N LEU A 205 -5.17 -26.39 1.28
CA LEU A 205 -6.60 -26.49 0.88
C LEU A 205 -7.69 -25.80 1.74
N GLY A 206 -7.40 -25.19 2.90
CA GLY A 206 -8.40 -24.53 3.76
C GLY A 206 -8.24 -23.00 3.84
N ALA A 207 -9.11 -22.32 4.61
CA ALA A 207 -9.10 -20.84 4.70
C ALA A 207 -7.72 -20.31 5.10
N THR A 208 -7.16 -19.42 4.28
CA THR A 208 -5.76 -18.99 4.40
C THR A 208 -5.68 -17.47 4.46
N GLY A 209 -5.05 -16.95 5.51
CA GLY A 209 -4.70 -15.53 5.62
C GLY A 209 -3.21 -15.33 5.87
N GLY A 210 -2.64 -14.25 5.36
CA GLY A 210 -1.25 -13.89 5.66
C GLY A 210 -1.00 -13.67 7.15
N ILE A 211 -2.00 -13.20 7.90
CA ILE A 211 -1.95 -13.03 9.37
C ILE A 211 -2.84 -14.06 10.06
N VAL A 212 -4.11 -14.14 9.68
CA VAL A 212 -5.14 -14.97 10.33
C VAL A 212 -5.84 -15.90 9.35
N GLY A 213 -5.94 -17.19 9.66
CA GLY A 213 -6.73 -18.12 8.82
C GLY A 213 -8.23 -17.87 8.89
N PHE A 214 -8.79 -17.98 10.10
CA PHE A 214 -10.21 -17.80 10.37
C PHE A 214 -10.44 -16.93 11.59
N SER A 215 -11.46 -16.06 11.55
CA SER A 215 -11.85 -15.24 12.70
C SER A 215 -13.35 -15.25 12.93
N THR A 216 -13.75 -15.35 14.20
CA THR A 216 -15.16 -15.30 14.63
C THR A 216 -15.37 -14.35 15.79
N GLY A 217 -16.54 -13.70 15.80
CA GLY A 217 -16.89 -12.68 16.77
C GLY A 217 -16.01 -11.44 16.62
N TYR A 218 -16.12 -10.45 17.51
CA TYR A 218 -15.52 -9.13 17.29
C TYR A 218 -14.00 -9.15 17.50
N VAL A 219 -13.24 -9.21 16.40
CA VAL A 219 -11.77 -9.28 16.40
C VAL A 219 -11.15 -8.03 15.80
N ASN A 220 -10.10 -7.50 16.46
CA ASN A 220 -9.30 -6.38 15.98
C ASN A 220 -7.98 -6.88 15.35
N ILE A 221 -7.71 -6.50 14.10
CA ILE A 221 -6.43 -6.73 13.43
C ILE A 221 -5.90 -5.38 12.93
N VAL A 222 -4.79 -4.91 13.52
CA VAL A 222 -4.38 -3.50 13.38
C VAL A 222 -2.91 -3.39 13.00
N SER A 223 -2.60 -2.55 12.01
CA SER A 223 -1.21 -2.22 11.64
C SER A 223 -0.35 -3.44 11.27
N CYS A 224 -0.97 -4.48 10.71
CA CYS A 224 -0.27 -5.68 10.29
C CYS A 224 0.25 -5.57 8.85
N LYS A 225 1.38 -6.22 8.58
CA LYS A 225 2.02 -6.25 7.26
C LYS A 225 2.15 -7.67 6.73
N VAL A 226 1.88 -7.85 5.45
CA VAL A 226 2.10 -9.13 4.77
C VAL A 226 2.95 -8.92 3.53
N ASP A 227 4.08 -9.61 3.48
CA ASP A 227 4.96 -9.72 2.32
C ASP A 227 5.05 -11.20 1.88
N GLY A 228 5.73 -11.48 0.78
CA GLY A 228 6.01 -12.84 0.33
C GLY A 228 4.99 -13.40 -0.67
N THR A 229 4.74 -14.71 -0.62
CA THR A 229 3.88 -15.40 -1.60
C THR A 229 2.77 -16.18 -0.90
N ILE A 230 1.52 -15.89 -1.26
CA ILE A 230 0.35 -16.65 -0.80
C ILE A 230 -0.07 -17.57 -1.93
N LYS A 231 0.20 -18.88 -1.78
CA LYS A 231 -0.16 -19.90 -2.76
C LYS A 231 -1.61 -20.34 -2.53
N ILE A 232 -2.39 -20.28 -3.59
CA ILE A 232 -3.83 -20.56 -3.58
C ILE A 232 -4.03 -22.02 -3.99
N LYS A 233 -4.56 -22.85 -3.08
CA LYS A 233 -5.07 -24.20 -3.40
C LYS A 233 -6.41 -24.40 -2.72
N GLY A 234 -7.43 -24.86 -3.44
CA GLY A 234 -8.71 -25.37 -2.90
C GLY A 234 -9.57 -24.51 -1.94
N ALA A 235 -9.20 -23.28 -1.53
CA ALA A 235 -9.87 -22.55 -0.44
C ALA A 235 -9.97 -21.02 -0.55
N ILE A 236 -10.70 -20.41 0.39
CA ILE A 236 -10.84 -18.96 0.58
C ILE A 236 -9.49 -18.37 1.02
N VAL A 237 -9.03 -17.31 0.34
CA VAL A 237 -7.72 -16.68 0.62
C VAL A 237 -7.87 -15.19 0.87
N GLY A 238 -7.25 -14.71 1.95
CA GLY A 238 -7.09 -13.29 2.25
C GLY A 238 -5.64 -12.90 2.44
N GLY A 239 -5.27 -11.66 2.13
CA GLY A 239 -3.93 -11.18 2.49
C GLY A 239 -3.74 -11.05 3.99
N ILE A 240 -4.73 -10.57 4.73
CA ILE A 240 -4.70 -10.50 6.20
C ILE A 240 -5.49 -11.66 6.80
N ILE A 241 -6.78 -11.79 6.45
CA ILE A 241 -7.68 -12.80 7.02
C ILE A 241 -8.27 -13.68 5.92
N GLY A 242 -8.17 -15.00 6.04
CA GLY A 242 -8.86 -15.93 5.12
C GLY A 242 -10.37 -15.74 5.13
N THR A 243 -11.02 -16.13 6.23
CA THR A 243 -12.46 -15.88 6.45
C THR A 243 -12.69 -15.16 7.76
N ALA A 244 -13.60 -14.19 7.75
CA ALA A 244 -13.97 -13.34 8.88
C ALA A 244 -15.47 -13.26 9.01
N THR A 245 -15.98 -13.08 10.24
CA THR A 245 -17.40 -12.77 10.45
C THR A 245 -17.64 -11.30 10.80
N ILE A 246 -17.25 -10.88 11.99
CA ILE A 246 -17.36 -9.51 12.49
C ILE A 246 -15.95 -9.03 12.82
N VAL A 247 -15.43 -8.05 12.09
CA VAL A 247 -14.02 -7.65 12.27
C VAL A 247 -13.82 -6.15 12.17
N ASN A 248 -12.76 -5.71 12.84
CA ASN A 248 -12.16 -4.41 12.66
C ASN A 248 -10.73 -4.62 12.12
N VAL A 249 -10.56 -4.42 10.81
CA VAL A 249 -9.24 -4.51 10.16
C VAL A 249 -8.80 -3.11 9.78
N LYS A 250 -7.68 -2.66 10.34
CA LYS A 250 -7.26 -1.27 10.24
C LYS A 250 -5.76 -1.13 9.97
N ASP A 251 -5.38 -0.16 9.14
CA ASP A 251 -3.98 0.24 8.91
C ASP A 251 -3.08 -0.91 8.38
N CYS A 252 -3.66 -1.92 7.72
CA CYS A 252 -2.91 -3.07 7.23
C CYS A 252 -2.32 -2.85 5.83
N ASN A 253 -1.10 -3.33 5.60
CA ASN A 253 -0.40 -3.20 4.32
C ASN A 253 0.00 -4.57 3.75
N ILE A 254 -0.39 -4.83 2.51
CA ILE A 254 -0.17 -6.11 1.83
C ILE A 254 0.64 -5.85 0.56
N ASN A 255 1.81 -6.47 0.48
CA ASN A 255 2.71 -6.49 -0.67
C ASN A 255 3.13 -7.94 -0.95
N ALA A 256 2.14 -8.78 -1.26
CA ALA A 256 2.32 -10.21 -1.47
C ALA A 256 1.85 -10.62 -2.87
N THR A 257 2.45 -11.68 -3.42
CA THR A 257 1.95 -12.26 -4.67
C THR A 257 0.92 -13.35 -4.36
N PHE A 258 -0.28 -13.22 -4.93
CA PHE A 258 -1.34 -14.22 -4.81
C PHE A 258 -1.36 -15.09 -6.08
N THR A 259 -1.06 -16.39 -5.97
CA THR A 259 -0.97 -17.30 -7.12
C THR A 259 -1.53 -18.68 -6.82
N GLY A 260 -2.35 -19.26 -7.70
CA GLY A 260 -2.60 -20.71 -7.64
C GLY A 260 -3.83 -21.22 -8.39
N THR A 261 -4.21 -22.47 -8.08
CA THR A 261 -5.28 -23.23 -8.73
C THR A 261 -6.38 -23.57 -7.72
N SER A 262 -7.60 -23.04 -7.85
CA SER A 262 -8.63 -23.23 -6.80
C SER A 262 -10.07 -23.02 -7.26
N GLU A 263 -11.02 -23.36 -6.38
CA GLU A 263 -12.48 -23.27 -6.56
C GLU A 263 -13.13 -21.95 -6.07
N THR A 264 -12.37 -20.91 -5.73
CA THR A 264 -12.74 -20.08 -4.57
C THR A 264 -12.60 -18.56 -4.68
N THR A 265 -12.92 -17.92 -3.55
CA THR A 265 -12.86 -16.50 -3.24
C THR A 265 -11.45 -16.06 -2.84
N VAL A 266 -10.96 -14.95 -3.40
CA VAL A 266 -9.67 -14.34 -3.04
C VAL A 266 -9.86 -12.85 -2.76
N GLY A 267 -9.34 -12.38 -1.63
CA GLY A 267 -9.34 -10.97 -1.25
C GLY A 267 -7.95 -10.48 -0.85
N GLY A 268 -7.58 -9.27 -1.23
CA GLY A 268 -6.28 -8.73 -0.83
C GLY A 268 -6.14 -8.46 0.66
N VAL A 269 -7.24 -8.22 1.38
CA VAL A 269 -7.26 -8.07 2.85
C VAL A 269 -8.03 -9.24 3.47
N ILE A 270 -9.29 -9.42 3.07
CA ILE A 270 -10.16 -10.48 3.58
C ILE A 270 -10.64 -11.35 2.44
N GLY A 271 -10.43 -12.67 2.50
CA GLY A 271 -10.97 -13.58 1.50
C GLY A 271 -12.49 -13.53 1.49
N ARG A 272 -13.11 -13.92 2.59
CA ARG A 272 -14.57 -13.84 2.77
C ARG A 272 -14.96 -13.17 4.08
N LEU A 273 -15.92 -12.25 4.00
CA LEU A 273 -16.53 -11.60 5.15
C LEU A 273 -18.01 -12.00 5.25
N GLU A 274 -18.42 -12.60 6.37
CA GLU A 274 -19.76 -13.15 6.59
C GLU A 274 -20.42 -12.57 7.85
N THR A 275 -21.50 -11.80 7.73
CA THR A 275 -22.18 -11.28 8.92
C THR A 275 -23.22 -12.28 9.44
N SER A 276 -23.51 -12.31 10.74
CA SER A 276 -24.55 -13.18 11.32
C SER A 276 -25.83 -12.42 11.67
N GLY A 277 -26.97 -13.12 11.76
CA GLY A 277 -28.31 -12.53 11.97
C GLY A 277 -28.64 -12.06 13.39
N GLY A 278 -27.66 -11.67 14.20
CA GLY A 278 -27.84 -11.26 15.62
C GLY A 278 -28.03 -9.76 15.85
N ALA A 279 -27.68 -9.29 17.06
CA ALA A 279 -27.65 -7.86 17.41
C ALA A 279 -26.84 -7.04 16.39
N SER A 280 -27.22 -5.78 16.15
CA SER A 280 -26.55 -4.93 15.18
C SER A 280 -25.12 -4.65 15.62
N VAL A 281 -24.13 -5.17 14.89
CA VAL A 281 -22.70 -4.89 15.11
C VAL A 281 -22.13 -4.09 13.93
N GLU A 282 -21.13 -3.25 14.22
CA GLU A 282 -20.37 -2.54 13.20
C GLU A 282 -19.09 -3.32 12.85
N SER A 283 -18.88 -3.64 11.57
CA SER A 283 -17.61 -4.13 11.04
C SER A 283 -16.96 -3.06 10.18
N MET A 284 -15.64 -2.90 10.33
CA MET A 284 -14.89 -1.87 9.61
C MET A 284 -13.63 -2.46 8.99
N VAL A 285 -13.43 -2.19 7.70
CA VAL A 285 -12.15 -2.39 7.02
C VAL A 285 -11.67 -1.02 6.58
N SER A 286 -10.66 -0.49 7.26
CA SER A 286 -10.23 0.89 7.07
C SER A 286 -8.74 1.07 6.86
N ASN A 287 -8.38 2.05 6.03
CA ASN A 287 -6.99 2.43 5.75
C ASN A 287 -6.08 1.24 5.37
N CYS A 288 -6.65 0.23 4.70
CA CYS A 288 -5.90 -0.93 4.26
C CYS A 288 -5.39 -0.72 2.84
N LYS A 289 -4.11 -1.05 2.62
CA LYS A 289 -3.42 -0.85 1.34
C LYS A 289 -2.93 -2.18 0.78
N VAL A 290 -3.30 -2.49 -0.46
CA VAL A 290 -2.90 -3.70 -1.17
C VAL A 290 -2.14 -3.29 -2.44
N GLU A 291 -0.83 -3.50 -2.44
CA GLU A 291 0.08 -3.28 -3.57
C GLU A 291 0.51 -4.64 -4.11
N SER A 292 -0.39 -5.32 -4.83
CA SER A 292 -0.20 -6.76 -5.08
C SER A 292 -0.83 -7.18 -6.39
N ASN A 293 -0.12 -8.03 -7.14
CA ASN A 293 -0.69 -8.73 -8.27
C ASN A 293 -1.42 -9.99 -7.78
N MET A 294 -2.58 -10.26 -8.38
CA MET A 294 -3.39 -11.42 -8.09
C MET A 294 -3.57 -12.24 -9.36
N THR A 295 -3.09 -13.47 -9.34
CA THR A 295 -3.20 -14.41 -10.46
C THR A 295 -3.94 -15.66 -10.01
N LEU A 296 -5.11 -15.89 -10.60
CA LEU A 296 -5.98 -17.00 -10.24
C LEU A 296 -6.28 -17.86 -11.46
N LYS A 297 -6.07 -19.17 -11.32
CA LYS A 297 -6.52 -20.19 -12.28
C LYS A 297 -7.59 -21.06 -11.62
N SER A 298 -8.77 -21.14 -12.20
CA SER A 298 -9.89 -21.89 -11.63
C SER A 298 -10.65 -22.61 -12.74
N LEU A 299 -10.35 -23.89 -12.92
CA LEU A 299 -10.94 -24.69 -13.99
C LEU A 299 -12.26 -25.37 -13.59
N ASN A 300 -12.44 -25.69 -12.30
CA ASN A 300 -13.58 -26.50 -11.85
C ASN A 300 -14.64 -25.72 -11.05
N ALA A 301 -14.34 -24.48 -10.61
CA ALA A 301 -15.28 -23.70 -9.80
C ALA A 301 -16.54 -23.33 -10.58
N LYS A 302 -17.72 -23.46 -9.96
CA LYS A 302 -18.96 -22.89 -10.50
C LYS A 302 -18.94 -21.36 -10.53
N THR A 303 -18.23 -20.72 -9.60
CA THR A 303 -18.14 -19.27 -9.48
C THR A 303 -16.88 -18.84 -8.73
N VAL A 304 -16.20 -17.82 -9.23
CA VAL A 304 -15.02 -17.21 -8.62
C VAL A 304 -15.31 -15.77 -8.20
N ALA A 305 -14.79 -15.34 -7.05
CA ALA A 305 -14.84 -13.96 -6.61
C ALA A 305 -13.44 -13.45 -6.26
N LEU A 306 -12.95 -12.44 -6.97
CA LEU A 306 -11.65 -11.83 -6.76
C LEU A 306 -11.83 -10.35 -6.41
N GLY A 307 -11.38 -9.97 -5.21
CA GLY A 307 -11.46 -8.61 -4.71
C GLY A 307 -10.10 -8.08 -4.29
N GLY A 308 -9.78 -6.84 -4.66
CA GLY A 308 -8.54 -6.22 -4.20
C GLY A 308 -8.50 -6.00 -2.69
N ILE A 309 -9.65 -5.87 -2.01
CA ILE A 309 -9.75 -5.77 -0.54
C ILE A 309 -10.53 -6.97 0.03
N ILE A 310 -11.78 -7.16 -0.39
CA ILE A 310 -12.63 -8.29 0.04
C ILE A 310 -12.98 -9.15 -1.16
N GLY A 311 -12.68 -10.44 -1.12
CA GLY A 311 -13.06 -11.34 -2.22
C GLY A 311 -14.57 -11.48 -2.35
N GLN A 312 -15.22 -11.90 -1.27
CA GLN A 312 -16.67 -12.06 -1.19
C GLN A 312 -17.21 -11.51 0.12
N PHE A 313 -18.32 -10.78 0.02
CA PHE A 313 -19.09 -10.31 1.15
C PHE A 313 -20.45 -11.01 1.18
N ASN A 314 -20.76 -11.69 2.28
CA ASN A 314 -22.06 -12.31 2.54
C ASN A 314 -22.74 -11.56 3.69
N GLY A 315 -23.77 -10.78 3.36
CA GLY A 315 -24.45 -9.90 4.30
C GLY A 315 -25.79 -10.46 4.77
N PHE A 316 -25.88 -10.74 6.07
CA PHE A 316 -27.11 -11.12 6.78
C PHE A 316 -27.41 -10.17 7.94
N GLY A 317 -28.70 -10.01 8.25
CA GLY A 317 -29.20 -9.21 9.37
C GLY A 317 -29.06 -7.69 9.21
N ASN A 318 -29.10 -6.97 10.33
CA ASN A 318 -29.08 -5.50 10.38
C ASN A 318 -27.70 -4.90 10.70
N ASN A 319 -26.62 -5.65 10.40
CA ASN A 319 -25.25 -5.22 10.66
C ASN A 319 -24.86 -4.06 9.74
N LYS A 320 -23.97 -3.18 10.23
CA LYS A 320 -23.41 -2.07 9.45
C LYS A 320 -21.97 -2.40 9.11
N ILE A 321 -21.65 -2.34 7.82
CA ILE A 321 -20.34 -2.70 7.30
C ILE A 321 -19.80 -1.51 6.54
N THR A 322 -18.62 -1.05 6.93
CA THR A 322 -17.95 0.10 6.31
C THR A 322 -16.60 -0.33 5.78
N ILE A 323 -16.35 -0.12 4.49
CA ILE A 323 -15.02 -0.19 3.90
C ILE A 323 -14.62 1.25 3.59
N ASP A 324 -13.59 1.76 4.25
CA ASP A 324 -13.24 3.19 4.20
C ASP A 324 -11.75 3.42 3.97
N GLN A 325 -11.39 4.38 3.12
CA GLN A 325 -9.99 4.78 2.89
C GLN A 325 -9.08 3.60 2.47
N CYS A 326 -9.64 2.55 1.87
CA CYS A 326 -8.86 1.42 1.39
C CYS A 326 -8.37 1.65 -0.04
N SER A 327 -7.18 1.12 -0.36
CA SER A 327 -6.62 1.22 -1.71
C SER A 327 -6.10 -0.10 -2.24
N TYR A 328 -6.41 -0.39 -3.50
CA TYR A 328 -5.82 -1.49 -4.25
C TYR A 328 -5.06 -0.97 -5.47
N ASN A 329 -3.82 -1.42 -5.63
CA ASN A 329 -2.99 -1.15 -6.79
C ASN A 329 -2.32 -2.44 -7.27
N GLY A 330 -2.74 -2.95 -8.43
CA GLY A 330 -2.15 -4.16 -8.99
C GLY A 330 -2.91 -4.74 -10.17
N LYS A 331 -2.34 -5.78 -10.79
CA LYS A 331 -2.97 -6.53 -11.87
C LYS A 331 -3.71 -7.74 -11.32
N MET A 332 -4.99 -7.86 -11.67
CA MET A 332 -5.82 -9.04 -11.46
C MET A 332 -5.89 -9.85 -12.76
N SER A 333 -5.27 -11.03 -12.78
CA SER A 333 -5.25 -11.95 -13.92
C SER A 333 -6.04 -13.21 -13.59
N ILE A 334 -7.07 -13.54 -14.37
CA ILE A 334 -7.97 -14.65 -14.05
C ILE A 334 -8.14 -15.57 -15.24
N LEU A 335 -7.88 -16.86 -15.06
CA LEU A 335 -8.21 -17.91 -16.01
C LEU A 335 -9.33 -18.77 -15.42
N VAL A 336 -10.54 -18.70 -15.98
CA VAL A 336 -11.73 -19.43 -15.51
C VAL A 336 -12.45 -20.14 -16.66
N LEU A 337 -13.05 -21.30 -16.36
CA LEU A 337 -13.98 -21.98 -17.30
C LEU A 337 -15.45 -21.59 -17.07
N ASN A 338 -15.77 -20.96 -15.93
CA ASN A 338 -17.12 -20.51 -15.57
C ASN A 338 -17.12 -18.99 -15.25
N ASN A 339 -18.06 -18.54 -14.44
CA ASN A 339 -18.25 -17.12 -14.15
C ASN A 339 -17.26 -16.60 -13.09
N ALA A 340 -16.74 -15.40 -13.31
CA ALA A 340 -15.90 -14.69 -12.36
C ALA A 340 -16.44 -13.29 -12.04
N PHE A 341 -16.39 -12.94 -10.77
CA PHE A 341 -16.73 -11.63 -10.24
C PHE A 341 -15.46 -10.93 -9.75
N VAL A 342 -15.17 -9.75 -10.28
CA VAL A 342 -13.85 -9.13 -10.11
C VAL A 342 -14.00 -7.66 -9.79
N GLY A 343 -13.45 -7.24 -8.67
CA GLY A 343 -13.48 -5.83 -8.27
C GLY A 343 -12.22 -5.37 -7.57
N GLY A 344 -11.85 -4.11 -7.76
CA GLY A 344 -10.69 -3.53 -7.08
C GLY A 344 -10.84 -3.42 -5.57
N ILE A 345 -12.07 -3.36 -5.05
CA ILE A 345 -12.38 -3.41 -3.61
C ILE A 345 -13.10 -4.71 -3.28
N ILE A 346 -14.29 -4.96 -3.86
CA ILE A 346 -15.05 -6.20 -3.61
C ILE A 346 -15.22 -7.01 -4.89
N GLY A 347 -14.93 -8.31 -4.85
CA GLY A 347 -15.25 -9.21 -5.97
C GLY A 347 -16.76 -9.38 -6.15
N ARG A 348 -17.42 -9.96 -5.14
CA ARG A 348 -18.86 -10.24 -5.15
C ARG A 348 -19.52 -9.89 -3.81
N THR A 349 -20.71 -9.30 -3.87
CA THR A 349 -21.62 -9.25 -2.73
C THR A 349 -22.77 -10.25 -2.91
N ASN A 350 -23.08 -11.03 -1.88
CA ASN A 350 -24.34 -11.74 -1.72
C ASN A 350 -25.05 -11.14 -0.53
N ASN A 351 -25.89 -10.15 -0.81
CA ASN A 351 -26.41 -9.28 0.23
C ASN A 351 -27.93 -9.31 0.21
N GLU A 352 -28.49 -10.50 0.41
CA GLU A 352 -29.93 -10.75 0.28
C GLU A 352 -30.74 -10.03 1.37
N MET A 353 -30.14 -9.74 2.54
CA MET A 353 -30.84 -9.11 3.67
C MET A 353 -30.14 -7.92 4.34
N CYS A 354 -28.82 -7.73 4.20
CA CYS A 354 -28.14 -6.61 4.85
C CYS A 354 -28.22 -5.32 4.01
N LYS A 355 -28.91 -4.30 4.52
CA LYS A 355 -29.13 -3.03 3.80
C LYS A 355 -28.08 -1.95 4.06
N ARG A 356 -27.00 -2.26 4.80
CA ARG A 356 -26.07 -1.26 5.36
C ARG A 356 -24.60 -1.53 5.07
N LEU A 357 -24.26 -1.95 3.85
CA LEU A 357 -22.88 -1.93 3.35
C LEU A 357 -22.55 -0.58 2.69
N THR A 358 -21.52 0.09 3.18
CA THR A 358 -20.99 1.33 2.60
C THR A 358 -19.53 1.16 2.22
N ILE A 359 -19.18 1.52 0.99
CA ILE A 359 -17.80 1.68 0.53
C ILE A 359 -17.54 3.17 0.34
N ALA A 360 -16.60 3.72 1.10
CA ALA A 360 -16.30 5.14 1.14
C ALA A 360 -14.82 5.41 0.90
N ASN A 361 -14.49 6.53 0.24
CA ASN A 361 -13.11 7.06 0.16
C ASN A 361 -12.06 6.08 -0.38
N CYS A 362 -12.47 5.07 -1.15
CA CYS A 362 -11.57 4.03 -1.63
C CYS A 362 -10.99 4.37 -3.01
N THR A 363 -9.74 3.96 -3.25
CA THR A 363 -9.06 4.20 -4.53
C THR A 363 -8.56 2.92 -5.16
N THR A 364 -8.76 2.74 -6.47
CA THR A 364 -8.27 1.55 -7.17
C THR A 364 -7.49 1.89 -8.43
N LYS A 365 -6.40 1.16 -8.68
CA LYS A 365 -5.51 1.32 -9.83
C LYS A 365 -5.02 -0.05 -10.31
N GLY A 366 -4.66 -0.13 -11.58
CA GLY A 366 -4.10 -1.34 -12.20
C GLY A 366 -5.02 -1.86 -13.30
N SER A 367 -5.18 -3.19 -13.39
CA SER A 367 -6.01 -3.78 -14.44
C SER A 367 -6.67 -5.09 -14.03
N ILE A 368 -7.84 -5.34 -14.60
CA ILE A 368 -8.53 -6.64 -14.61
C ILE A 368 -8.34 -7.23 -16.00
N VAL A 369 -7.69 -8.40 -16.07
CA VAL A 369 -7.37 -9.10 -17.31
C VAL A 369 -7.93 -10.52 -17.24
N PRO A 370 -9.09 -10.76 -17.88
CA PRO A 370 -9.55 -12.11 -18.18
C PRO A 370 -8.53 -12.78 -19.10
N ASN A 371 -8.03 -13.93 -18.68
CA ASN A 371 -7.27 -14.84 -19.52
C ASN A 371 -8.25 -15.82 -20.17
N THR A 372 -8.26 -15.86 -21.49
CA THR A 372 -9.26 -16.58 -22.27
C THR A 372 -8.73 -17.97 -22.61
N ASP A 373 -9.35 -19.01 -22.06
CA ASP A 373 -9.31 -20.31 -22.73
C ASP A 373 -10.18 -20.22 -24.00
N VAL A 374 -9.66 -20.69 -25.13
CA VAL A 374 -10.25 -20.47 -26.45
C VAL A 374 -11.42 -21.40 -26.77
N ASN A 375 -11.68 -22.39 -25.91
CA ASN A 375 -12.62 -23.48 -26.19
C ASN A 375 -13.90 -23.46 -25.32
N HIS A 376 -14.04 -22.50 -24.39
CA HIS A 376 -15.14 -22.50 -23.42
C HIS A 376 -15.87 -21.16 -23.31
N SER A 377 -17.18 -21.24 -23.03
CA SER A 377 -18.02 -20.06 -22.79
C SER A 377 -17.92 -19.59 -21.33
N TYR A 378 -17.42 -18.38 -21.08
CA TYR A 378 -17.25 -17.80 -19.73
C TYR A 378 -17.85 -16.39 -19.65
N THR A 379 -18.17 -15.95 -18.42
CA THR A 379 -18.60 -14.56 -18.14
C THR A 379 -17.75 -13.96 -17.02
N VAL A 380 -17.02 -12.89 -17.33
CA VAL A 380 -16.37 -12.05 -16.33
C VAL A 380 -17.20 -10.80 -16.08
N ILE A 381 -17.60 -10.59 -14.83
CA ILE A 381 -18.26 -9.39 -14.34
C ILE A 381 -17.20 -8.58 -13.60
N GLY A 382 -16.69 -7.54 -14.27
CA GLY A 382 -15.56 -6.74 -13.83
C GLY A 382 -15.97 -5.31 -13.52
N GLY A 383 -15.62 -4.81 -12.34
CA GLY A 383 -15.76 -3.40 -12.00
C GLY A 383 -14.51 -2.84 -11.33
N GLY A 384 -14.23 -1.56 -11.54
CA GLY A 384 -13.04 -0.96 -10.94
C GLY A 384 -13.07 -0.92 -9.41
N ILE A 385 -14.26 -0.86 -8.80
CA ILE A 385 -14.47 -0.94 -7.34
C ILE A 385 -15.13 -2.26 -6.96
N ILE A 386 -16.26 -2.63 -7.59
CA ILE A 386 -17.00 -3.87 -7.26
C ILE A 386 -17.27 -4.68 -8.53
N GLY A 387 -17.09 -5.99 -8.50
CA GLY A 387 -17.55 -6.87 -9.59
C GLY A 387 -19.08 -6.90 -9.65
N TYR A 388 -19.70 -7.61 -8.71
CA TYR A 388 -21.15 -7.73 -8.59
C TYR A 388 -21.66 -7.15 -7.28
N ALA A 389 -22.62 -6.23 -7.38
CA ALA A 389 -23.12 -5.40 -6.28
C ALA A 389 -24.62 -5.61 -6.04
N GLN A 390 -24.98 -5.80 -4.77
CA GLN A 390 -26.36 -5.85 -4.26
C GLN A 390 -26.47 -5.09 -2.94
N ASN A 391 -27.54 -4.32 -2.77
CA ASN A 391 -27.94 -3.67 -1.49
C ASN A 391 -26.80 -2.90 -0.78
N LEU A 392 -26.13 -1.99 -1.49
CA LEU A 392 -24.99 -1.23 -0.95
C LEU A 392 -24.92 0.21 -1.45
N LYS A 393 -24.09 1.02 -0.77
CA LYS A 393 -23.74 2.39 -1.17
C LYS A 393 -22.26 2.51 -1.49
N VAL A 394 -21.93 3.13 -2.61
CA VAL A 394 -20.56 3.56 -2.94
C VAL A 394 -20.50 5.08 -2.94
N THR A 395 -19.53 5.65 -2.23
CA THR A 395 -19.32 7.08 -2.23
C THR A 395 -17.87 7.51 -2.10
N GLN A 396 -17.50 8.63 -2.70
CA GLN A 396 -16.13 9.18 -2.65
C GLN A 396 -15.07 8.19 -3.15
N CYS A 397 -15.45 7.24 -4.00
CA CYS A 397 -14.52 6.25 -4.55
C CYS A 397 -13.98 6.69 -5.91
N ILE A 398 -12.69 6.44 -6.13
CA ILE A 398 -11.97 6.82 -7.36
C ILE A 398 -11.33 5.56 -7.96
N SER A 399 -11.73 5.20 -9.18
CA SER A 399 -11.15 4.09 -9.92
C SER A 399 -10.41 4.59 -11.16
N THR A 400 -9.10 4.31 -11.23
CA THR A 400 -8.31 4.44 -12.45
C THR A 400 -7.97 3.07 -13.04
N MET A 401 -8.71 2.04 -12.66
CA MET A 401 -8.46 0.65 -13.05
C MET A 401 -8.91 0.40 -14.48
N ASN A 402 -8.06 -0.25 -15.28
CA ASN A 402 -8.45 -0.73 -16.60
C ASN A 402 -9.24 -2.04 -16.45
N VAL A 403 -10.50 -2.05 -16.85
CA VAL A 403 -11.43 -3.16 -16.66
C VAL A 403 -11.72 -3.82 -17.99
N THR A 404 -11.33 -5.09 -18.13
CA THR A 404 -11.75 -5.95 -19.24
C THR A 404 -12.74 -7.00 -18.71
N GLY A 405 -13.93 -7.09 -19.29
CA GLY A 405 -14.95 -8.05 -18.86
C GLY A 405 -16.19 -8.08 -19.75
N ASN A 406 -17.03 -9.12 -19.62
CA ASN A 406 -18.30 -9.24 -20.32
C ASN A 406 -19.33 -8.25 -19.78
N TYR A 407 -19.35 -8.04 -18.47
CA TYR A 407 -20.07 -6.93 -17.83
C TYR A 407 -19.04 -6.04 -17.17
N ALA A 408 -18.68 -4.94 -17.85
CA ALA A 408 -17.55 -4.11 -17.50
C ALA A 408 -18.00 -2.69 -17.13
N GLY A 409 -17.60 -2.20 -15.95
CA GLY A 409 -17.81 -0.80 -15.60
C GLY A 409 -16.64 -0.19 -14.85
N GLY A 410 -16.48 1.12 -15.01
CA GLY A 410 -15.40 1.85 -14.33
C GLY A 410 -15.48 1.79 -12.80
N ILE A 411 -16.68 1.67 -12.23
CA ILE A 411 -16.95 1.49 -10.79
C ILE A 411 -17.52 0.09 -10.51
N MET A 412 -18.58 -0.33 -11.20
CA MET A 412 -19.23 -1.64 -10.99
C MET A 412 -19.36 -2.45 -12.28
N GLY A 413 -19.15 -3.76 -12.22
CA GLY A 413 -19.49 -4.64 -13.35
C GLY A 413 -21.00 -4.76 -13.52
N GLN A 414 -21.67 -5.21 -12.45
CA GLN A 414 -23.12 -5.38 -12.41
C GLN A 414 -23.67 -4.92 -11.06
N ALA A 415 -24.82 -4.27 -11.08
CA ALA A 415 -25.49 -3.73 -9.90
C ALA A 415 -26.99 -4.02 -9.95
N GLU A 416 -27.51 -4.60 -8.87
CA GLU A 416 -28.91 -5.01 -8.72
C GLU A 416 -29.49 -4.50 -7.38
N ASP A 417 -30.82 -4.48 -7.29
CA ASP A 417 -31.55 -4.12 -6.07
C ASP A 417 -31.24 -2.70 -5.56
N ASN A 418 -31.07 -2.51 -4.25
CA ASN A 418 -30.92 -1.19 -3.64
C ASN A 418 -29.47 -0.65 -3.71
N VAL A 419 -28.87 -0.65 -4.90
CA VAL A 419 -27.53 -0.10 -5.12
C VAL A 419 -27.57 1.41 -5.39
N SER A 420 -26.72 2.16 -4.68
CA SER A 420 -26.52 3.59 -4.91
C SER A 420 -25.04 3.96 -5.12
N ILE A 421 -24.79 4.86 -6.08
CA ILE A 421 -23.46 5.42 -6.36
C ILE A 421 -23.56 6.94 -6.31
N ASP A 422 -22.69 7.55 -5.51
CA ASP A 422 -22.74 8.98 -5.24
C ASP A 422 -21.36 9.57 -5.06
N ILE A 423 -21.05 10.71 -5.70
CA ILE A 423 -19.74 11.37 -5.54
C ILE A 423 -18.61 10.36 -5.83
N SER A 424 -18.62 9.69 -6.97
CA SER A 424 -17.56 8.72 -7.31
C SER A 424 -17.09 8.93 -8.74
N SER A 425 -15.86 8.50 -9.07
CA SER A 425 -15.31 8.71 -10.41
C SER A 425 -14.52 7.55 -10.99
N ALA A 426 -14.61 7.39 -12.31
CA ALA A 426 -13.87 6.39 -13.07
C ALA A 426 -13.07 7.02 -14.22
N SER A 427 -11.82 6.59 -14.40
CA SER A 427 -10.96 7.08 -15.48
C SER A 427 -9.99 6.03 -16.03
N GLY A 428 -10.26 4.75 -15.84
CA GLY A 428 -9.54 3.64 -16.50
C GLY A 428 -10.31 3.13 -17.72
N ALA A 429 -9.63 2.43 -18.63
CA ALA A 429 -10.26 1.84 -19.81
C ALA A 429 -11.32 0.81 -19.44
N VAL A 430 -12.46 0.78 -20.14
CA VAL A 430 -13.51 -0.23 -19.96
C VAL A 430 -13.71 -0.95 -21.29
N VAL A 431 -13.43 -2.25 -21.31
CA VAL A 431 -13.28 -3.04 -22.54
C VAL A 431 -14.06 -4.34 -22.44
N ILE A 432 -14.75 -4.69 -23.52
CA ILE A 432 -15.37 -6.01 -23.71
C ILE A 432 -14.35 -6.92 -24.40
N PRO A 433 -14.13 -8.16 -23.94
CA PRO A 433 -13.22 -9.10 -24.59
C PRO A 433 -13.70 -9.48 -26.00
N THR A 434 -12.76 -9.71 -26.92
CA THR A 434 -13.03 -10.01 -28.34
C THR A 434 -13.70 -11.37 -28.58
N LYS A 435 -13.51 -12.34 -27.67
CA LYS A 435 -14.23 -13.62 -27.65
C LYS A 435 -15.18 -13.62 -26.45
N SER A 436 -16.49 -13.54 -26.72
CA SER A 436 -17.53 -13.40 -25.69
C SER A 436 -18.68 -14.37 -25.97
N SER A 437 -19.13 -15.07 -24.92
CA SER A 437 -20.25 -16.02 -24.96
C SER A 437 -21.31 -15.67 -23.91
N ALA A 438 -21.36 -14.39 -23.52
CA ALA A 438 -22.20 -13.89 -22.43
C ALA A 438 -23.64 -14.42 -22.57
N LYS A 439 -23.98 -15.42 -21.74
CA LYS A 439 -25.36 -15.86 -21.56
C LYS A 439 -26.00 -14.83 -20.62
N ALA A 440 -27.04 -14.16 -21.10
CA ALA A 440 -27.76 -13.16 -20.31
C ALA A 440 -28.18 -13.75 -18.96
N ARG A 441 -27.62 -13.27 -17.85
CA ARG A 441 -28.10 -13.60 -16.50
C ARG A 441 -29.39 -12.86 -16.12
N VAL A 442 -29.81 -11.90 -16.95
CA VAL A 442 -31.06 -11.17 -16.80
C VAL A 442 -32.04 -11.70 -17.84
N ALA A 443 -33.21 -12.15 -17.38
CA ALA A 443 -34.29 -12.66 -18.20
C ALA A 443 -34.92 -11.54 -19.05
N SER A 444 -34.26 -11.16 -20.14
CA SER A 444 -34.82 -10.66 -21.40
C SER A 444 -33.72 -10.00 -22.24
N ARG A 445 -33.45 -10.60 -23.40
CA ARG A 445 -32.74 -10.06 -24.58
C ARG A 445 -31.24 -10.37 -24.72
N ALA A 446 -30.85 -10.25 -26.00
CA ALA A 446 -29.77 -10.85 -26.78
C ALA A 446 -28.40 -11.01 -26.12
N GLY A 447 -27.70 -12.09 -26.47
CA GLY A 447 -26.32 -12.33 -26.08
C GLY A 447 -25.38 -11.18 -26.47
N GLY A 448 -24.41 -10.88 -25.60
CA GLY A 448 -23.45 -9.79 -25.78
C GLY A 448 -22.88 -9.26 -24.46
N GLY A 449 -21.70 -8.64 -24.51
CA GLY A 449 -21.14 -7.94 -23.35
C GLY A 449 -21.68 -6.50 -23.21
N TYR A 450 -21.69 -5.97 -21.99
CA TYR A 450 -22.11 -4.61 -21.66
C TYR A 450 -20.96 -3.83 -21.01
N ALA A 451 -20.66 -2.65 -21.56
CA ALA A 451 -19.65 -1.74 -21.03
C ALA A 451 -20.24 -0.36 -20.73
N GLY A 452 -19.96 0.18 -19.55
CA GLY A 452 -20.38 1.55 -19.19
C GLY A 452 -19.29 2.30 -18.43
N GLY A 453 -19.31 3.62 -18.54
CA GLY A 453 -18.29 4.47 -17.90
C GLY A 453 -18.26 4.34 -16.37
N ILE A 454 -19.41 4.07 -15.76
CA ILE A 454 -19.57 3.83 -14.31
C ILE A 454 -19.98 2.37 -14.05
N VAL A 455 -21.05 1.89 -14.70
CA VAL A 455 -21.60 0.54 -14.45
C VAL A 455 -21.76 -0.23 -15.77
N GLY A 456 -21.40 -1.51 -15.81
CA GLY A 456 -21.69 -2.37 -16.97
C GLY A 456 -23.19 -2.61 -17.15
N SER A 457 -23.81 -3.31 -16.20
CA SER A 457 -25.26 -3.57 -16.14
C SER A 457 -25.90 -3.01 -14.87
N PHE A 458 -26.94 -2.19 -15.02
CA PHE A 458 -27.57 -1.48 -13.91
C PHE A 458 -29.07 -1.79 -13.81
N SER A 459 -29.45 -2.46 -12.74
CA SER A 459 -30.82 -2.61 -12.23
C SER A 459 -30.89 -2.13 -10.77
N GLY A 460 -30.16 -1.05 -10.47
CA GLY A 460 -30.01 -0.50 -9.13
C GLY A 460 -30.97 0.67 -8.83
N ALA A 461 -30.78 1.32 -7.69
CA ALA A 461 -31.62 2.44 -7.28
C ALA A 461 -31.22 3.78 -7.94
N LYS A 462 -29.97 4.22 -7.75
CA LYS A 462 -29.54 5.56 -8.20
C LYS A 462 -28.04 5.71 -8.43
N ILE A 463 -27.68 6.37 -9.53
CA ILE A 463 -26.34 6.94 -9.75
C ILE A 463 -26.48 8.45 -9.78
N GLN A 464 -25.70 9.17 -8.97
CA GLN A 464 -25.77 10.63 -8.90
C GLN A 464 -24.41 11.25 -8.62
N ARG A 465 -24.23 12.53 -9.00
CA ARG A 465 -23.04 13.35 -8.67
C ARG A 465 -21.70 12.63 -8.96
N SER A 466 -21.69 11.77 -9.97
CA SER A 466 -20.57 10.89 -10.28
C SER A 466 -20.04 11.15 -11.69
N TYR A 467 -18.78 10.84 -11.93
CA TYR A 467 -18.06 11.29 -13.14
C TYR A 467 -17.33 10.14 -13.83
N PHE A 468 -17.28 10.15 -15.16
CA PHE A 468 -16.43 9.22 -15.91
C PHE A 468 -15.70 9.93 -17.05
N ASP A 469 -14.43 9.57 -17.25
CA ASP A 469 -13.61 10.08 -18.35
C ASP A 469 -14.00 9.37 -19.65
N VAL A 470 -14.73 10.02 -20.55
CA VAL A 470 -15.24 9.38 -21.78
C VAL A 470 -14.12 8.98 -22.74
N VAL A 471 -12.97 9.65 -22.66
CA VAL A 471 -11.81 9.38 -23.54
C VAL A 471 -11.06 8.15 -23.04
N LYS A 472 -10.74 8.11 -21.74
CA LYS A 472 -10.00 6.98 -21.16
C LYS A 472 -10.87 5.73 -21.05
N THR A 473 -12.12 5.86 -20.59
CA THR A 473 -13.05 4.73 -20.48
C THR A 473 -13.48 4.19 -21.83
N LYS A 474 -13.45 5.03 -22.88
CA LYS A 474 -14.01 4.78 -24.22
C LYS A 474 -15.53 4.57 -24.22
N GLN A 475 -16.21 5.08 -23.20
CA GLN A 475 -17.67 4.95 -23.05
C GLN A 475 -18.35 6.31 -23.22
N THR A 476 -19.49 6.33 -23.90
CA THR A 476 -20.31 7.55 -24.10
C THR A 476 -21.43 7.68 -23.08
N LYS A 477 -21.80 6.58 -22.41
CA LYS A 477 -22.84 6.51 -21.38
C LYS A 477 -22.26 6.01 -20.06
N ALA A 478 -22.88 6.43 -18.96
CA ALA A 478 -22.51 5.99 -17.62
C ALA A 478 -22.79 4.49 -17.41
N THR A 479 -23.82 3.96 -18.05
CA THR A 479 -24.21 2.54 -17.97
C THR A 479 -24.11 1.88 -19.35
N GLY A 480 -23.68 0.62 -19.42
CA GLY A 480 -23.78 -0.18 -20.64
C GLY A 480 -25.22 -0.59 -20.94
N ILE A 481 -25.95 -1.00 -19.90
CA ILE A 481 -27.40 -1.20 -19.94
C ILE A 481 -28.02 -0.66 -18.63
N THR A 482 -29.17 0.00 -18.75
CA THR A 482 -30.02 0.39 -17.63
C THR A 482 -31.35 -0.33 -17.79
N LEU A 483 -31.68 -1.17 -16.82
CA LEU A 483 -32.96 -1.86 -16.72
C LEU A 483 -33.91 -1.04 -15.87
N ASN A 484 -33.43 -0.68 -14.67
CA ASN A 484 -34.14 0.13 -13.67
C ASN A 484 -33.20 1.17 -13.05
N GLY A 485 -33.77 2.21 -12.44
CA GLY A 485 -33.03 3.19 -11.64
C GLY A 485 -32.75 4.52 -12.33
N LYS A 486 -32.41 5.54 -11.51
CA LYS A 486 -32.16 6.91 -11.99
C LYS A 486 -30.67 7.16 -12.18
N VAL A 487 -30.24 7.53 -13.38
CA VAL A 487 -28.82 7.76 -13.72
C VAL A 487 -28.56 9.25 -13.98
N GLN A 488 -27.78 9.87 -13.09
CA GLN A 488 -27.39 11.28 -13.11
C GLN A 488 -25.86 11.40 -12.93
N ALA A 489 -25.10 10.80 -13.84
CA ALA A 489 -23.64 10.88 -13.90
C ALA A 489 -23.18 11.74 -15.09
N VAL A 490 -22.03 12.39 -14.95
CA VAL A 490 -21.45 13.30 -15.94
C VAL A 490 -20.25 12.63 -16.63
N GLY A 491 -20.37 12.37 -17.93
CA GLY A 491 -19.22 12.02 -18.76
C GLY A 491 -18.43 13.28 -19.10
N TYR A 492 -17.12 13.27 -18.83
CA TYR A 492 -16.23 14.39 -19.13
C TYR A 492 -15.16 13.99 -20.16
N LYS A 493 -14.84 14.90 -21.08
CA LYS A 493 -13.85 14.69 -22.14
C LYS A 493 -12.46 15.16 -21.73
N SER A 494 -12.38 16.21 -20.92
CA SER A 494 -11.10 16.73 -20.48
C SER A 494 -11.17 17.30 -19.07
N ALA A 495 -10.15 16.99 -18.29
CA ALA A 495 -9.82 17.65 -17.04
C ALA A 495 -8.30 17.80 -16.97
N SER A 496 -7.79 18.95 -17.39
CA SER A 496 -6.35 19.19 -17.52
C SER A 496 -6.01 20.67 -17.34
N PHE A 497 -4.73 20.94 -17.07
CA PHE A 497 -4.19 22.28 -17.27
C PHE A 497 -4.00 22.55 -18.76
N ASP A 498 -4.10 23.82 -19.17
CA ASP A 498 -3.87 24.21 -20.56
C ASP A 498 -2.42 23.96 -21.02
N GLN A 499 -1.49 23.87 -20.05
CA GLN A 499 -0.08 23.56 -20.23
C GLN A 499 0.36 22.41 -19.32
N LYS A 500 1.22 21.52 -19.85
CA LYS A 500 1.85 20.45 -19.05
C LYS A 500 2.94 20.97 -18.12
N THR A 501 3.62 22.06 -18.52
CA THR A 501 4.69 22.71 -17.76
C THR A 501 4.50 24.22 -17.78
N TYR A 502 4.58 24.86 -16.62
CA TYR A 502 4.65 26.32 -16.49
C TYR A 502 6.04 26.73 -16.02
N GLU A 503 6.65 27.67 -16.74
CA GLU A 503 7.92 28.29 -16.35
C GLU A 503 7.66 29.64 -15.70
N ILE A 504 8.18 29.84 -14.49
CA ILE A 504 7.92 31.04 -13.69
C ILE A 504 9.26 31.58 -13.18
N GLY A 505 9.48 32.89 -13.26
CA GLY A 505 10.64 33.51 -12.61
C GLY A 505 10.52 33.49 -11.08
N ALA A 506 11.64 33.44 -10.36
CA ALA A 506 11.65 33.59 -8.90
C ALA A 506 10.88 34.87 -8.46
N ASN A 507 10.04 34.74 -7.42
CA ASN A 507 9.14 35.78 -6.90
C ASN A 507 8.06 36.27 -7.89
N LYS A 508 7.86 35.59 -9.02
CA LYS A 508 6.77 35.89 -9.96
C LYS A 508 5.56 35.00 -9.70
N LYS A 509 4.41 35.46 -10.19
CA LYS A 509 3.12 34.78 -10.09
C LYS A 509 2.57 34.45 -11.48
N VAL A 510 1.85 33.34 -11.59
CA VAL A 510 1.08 32.96 -12.78
C VAL A 510 -0.23 32.32 -12.37
N THR A 511 -1.30 32.56 -13.12
CA THR A 511 -2.58 31.87 -12.94
C THR A 511 -2.61 30.65 -13.86
N LEU A 512 -2.93 29.48 -13.30
CA LEU A 512 -3.00 28.25 -14.09
C LEU A 512 -4.28 28.23 -14.94
N GLY A 513 -4.13 28.16 -16.26
CA GLY A 513 -5.22 27.94 -17.18
C GLY A 513 -5.70 26.49 -17.16
N LYS A 514 -7.01 26.28 -17.32
CA LYS A 514 -7.67 24.97 -17.21
C LYS A 514 -8.44 24.66 -18.48
N LYS A 515 -8.45 23.37 -18.85
CA LYS A 515 -9.32 22.79 -19.88
C LYS A 515 -10.22 21.77 -19.20
N LEU A 516 -11.47 22.17 -18.95
CA LEU A 516 -12.52 21.37 -18.32
C LEU A 516 -13.70 21.25 -19.29
N ASP A 517 -14.01 20.02 -19.70
CA ASP A 517 -15.13 19.71 -20.59
C ASP A 517 -15.91 18.51 -20.03
N PRO A 518 -17.18 18.67 -19.64
CA PRO A 518 -18.05 19.82 -19.90
C PRO A 518 -17.77 21.03 -19.03
N THR A 519 -18.24 22.20 -19.47
CA THR A 519 -18.14 23.47 -18.72
C THR A 519 -18.83 23.41 -17.36
N SER A 520 -19.76 22.48 -17.13
CA SER A 520 -20.36 22.25 -15.80
C SER A 520 -19.34 21.82 -14.74
N LEU A 521 -18.21 21.23 -15.12
CA LEU A 521 -17.12 20.90 -14.20
C LEU A 521 -16.45 22.14 -13.61
N SER A 522 -16.38 23.26 -14.36
CA SER A 522 -15.74 24.49 -13.86
C SER A 522 -16.56 25.17 -12.76
N LYS A 523 -17.85 24.80 -12.62
CA LYS A 523 -18.75 25.26 -11.57
C LYS A 523 -18.62 24.46 -10.27
N LYS A 524 -17.87 23.36 -10.27
CA LYS A 524 -17.64 22.52 -9.09
C LYS A 524 -16.46 23.07 -8.27
N PRO A 525 -16.40 22.79 -6.96
CA PRO A 525 -15.26 23.17 -6.13
C PRO A 525 -13.95 22.60 -6.69
N ILE A 526 -12.89 23.42 -6.75
CA ILE A 526 -11.56 23.00 -7.20
C ILE A 526 -10.55 23.28 -6.09
N LYS A 527 -9.87 22.23 -5.61
CA LYS A 527 -8.79 22.31 -4.63
C LYS A 527 -7.44 22.25 -5.34
N TYR A 528 -6.50 23.10 -4.94
CA TYR A 528 -5.12 23.10 -5.46
C TYR A 528 -4.12 22.75 -4.37
N THR A 529 -3.10 21.98 -4.72
CA THR A 529 -2.00 21.62 -3.83
C THR A 529 -0.65 21.70 -4.55
N SER A 530 0.41 22.02 -3.82
CA SER A 530 1.79 21.98 -4.32
C SER A 530 2.53 20.85 -3.62
N ALA A 531 3.21 19.99 -4.39
CA ALA A 531 4.03 18.91 -3.85
C ALA A 531 5.23 19.43 -3.04
N ASN A 532 5.72 20.64 -3.36
CA ASN A 532 6.79 21.30 -2.63
C ASN A 532 6.54 22.81 -2.55
N THR A 533 6.04 23.24 -1.39
CA THR A 533 5.71 24.64 -1.07
C THR A 533 6.94 25.53 -0.83
N LEU A 534 8.14 24.96 -0.74
CA LEU A 534 9.41 25.69 -0.70
C LEU A 534 9.84 26.15 -2.10
N ILE A 535 9.44 25.42 -3.15
CA ILE A 535 9.72 25.77 -4.55
C ILE A 535 8.63 26.70 -5.08
N ALA A 536 7.36 26.31 -4.95
CA ALA A 536 6.24 27.17 -5.35
C ALA A 536 4.98 26.90 -4.50
N THR A 537 4.21 27.94 -4.22
CA THR A 537 2.90 27.84 -3.54
C THR A 537 1.76 28.14 -4.51
N VAL A 538 0.57 27.59 -4.26
CA VAL A 538 -0.63 27.82 -5.07
C VAL A 538 -1.79 28.25 -4.18
N THR A 539 -2.58 29.23 -4.63
CA THR A 539 -3.78 29.70 -3.93
C THR A 539 -5.02 28.88 -4.30
N ALA A 540 -6.12 29.04 -3.56
CA ALA A 540 -7.41 28.42 -3.90
C ALA A 540 -7.95 28.83 -5.29
N LYS A 541 -7.52 29.99 -5.81
CA LYS A 541 -7.87 30.48 -7.17
C LYS A 541 -6.95 29.93 -8.27
N GLY A 542 -5.99 29.06 -7.94
CA GLY A 542 -5.04 28.51 -8.90
C GLY A 542 -3.90 29.46 -9.30
N VAL A 543 -3.63 30.50 -8.48
CA VAL A 543 -2.48 31.40 -8.69
C VAL A 543 -1.25 30.81 -8.02
N VAL A 544 -0.22 30.50 -8.81
CA VAL A 544 1.07 29.98 -8.36
C VAL A 544 2.05 31.11 -8.13
N THR A 545 2.82 31.05 -7.04
CA THR A 545 3.92 31.97 -6.72
C THR A 545 5.22 31.17 -6.63
N GLY A 546 6.21 31.53 -7.47
CA GLY A 546 7.54 30.93 -7.42
C GLY A 546 8.36 31.47 -6.25
N LYS A 547 8.94 30.60 -5.42
CA LYS A 547 9.75 30.97 -4.26
C LYS A 547 11.25 30.74 -4.49
N LYS A 548 11.62 29.54 -4.93
CA LYS A 548 13.02 29.12 -5.10
C LYS A 548 13.18 28.37 -6.41
N ALA A 549 14.32 28.55 -7.08
CA ALA A 549 14.65 27.76 -8.26
C ALA A 549 14.55 26.26 -7.97
N GLY A 550 13.93 25.54 -8.90
CA GLY A 550 13.60 24.14 -8.73
C GLY A 550 12.36 23.74 -9.52
N THR A 551 11.96 22.49 -9.35
CA THR A 551 10.75 21.92 -9.96
C THR A 551 9.81 21.42 -8.88
N THR A 552 8.53 21.75 -8.99
CA THR A 552 7.46 21.15 -8.17
C THR A 552 6.28 20.77 -9.06
N THR A 553 5.37 19.96 -8.54
CA THR A 553 4.12 19.59 -9.19
C THR A 553 2.97 20.31 -8.51
N ILE A 554 2.08 20.92 -9.29
CA ILE A 554 0.80 21.44 -8.80
C ILE A 554 -0.31 20.48 -9.23
N THR A 555 -1.16 20.08 -8.27
CA THR A 555 -2.32 19.21 -8.50
C THR A 555 -3.60 19.99 -8.26
N ALA A 556 -4.53 19.92 -9.20
CA ALA A 556 -5.92 20.36 -9.05
C ALA A 556 -6.83 19.15 -8.85
N THR A 557 -7.81 19.28 -7.94
CA THR A 557 -8.83 18.28 -7.66
C THR A 557 -10.21 18.92 -7.78
N VAL A 558 -11.02 18.47 -8.74
CA VAL A 558 -12.39 18.93 -8.95
C VAL A 558 -13.35 18.02 -8.18
N ASP A 559 -14.21 18.63 -7.36
CA ASP A 559 -15.24 17.95 -6.56
C ASP A 559 -14.69 16.81 -5.69
N ASN A 560 -13.44 16.94 -5.23
CA ASN A 560 -12.67 15.92 -4.51
C ASN A 560 -12.42 14.59 -5.25
N LEU A 561 -12.71 14.50 -6.54
CA LEU A 561 -12.68 13.25 -7.32
C LEU A 561 -11.71 13.29 -8.50
N ILE A 562 -11.89 14.29 -9.37
CA ILE A 562 -11.14 14.34 -10.63
C ILE A 562 -9.83 15.08 -10.39
N THR A 563 -8.71 14.37 -10.53
CA THR A 563 -7.38 14.96 -10.32
C THR A 563 -6.62 15.12 -11.63
N PHE A 564 -5.90 16.23 -11.76
CA PHE A 564 -4.93 16.46 -12.83
C PHE A 564 -3.81 17.38 -12.35
N SER A 565 -2.63 17.25 -12.95
CA SER A 565 -1.44 17.96 -12.48
C SER A 565 -0.63 18.58 -13.62
N CYS A 566 0.17 19.59 -13.27
CA CYS A 566 1.17 20.19 -14.15
C CYS A 566 2.50 20.34 -13.41
N LYS A 567 3.59 20.33 -14.19
CA LYS A 567 4.93 20.64 -13.69
C LYS A 567 5.10 22.16 -13.62
N VAL A 568 5.68 22.66 -12.53
CA VAL A 568 6.06 24.07 -12.37
C VAL A 568 7.57 24.14 -12.20
N VAL A 569 8.21 24.90 -13.07
CA VAL A 569 9.67 25.12 -13.05
C VAL A 569 9.93 26.57 -12.69
N ILE A 570 10.61 26.78 -11.57
CA ILE A 570 11.04 28.10 -11.15
C ILE A 570 12.46 28.35 -11.65
N GLN A 571 12.61 29.40 -12.44
CA GLN A 571 13.91 29.86 -12.95
C GLN A 571 14.45 31.02 -12.10
N ASP A 572 15.74 30.99 -11.79
CA ASP A 572 16.42 32.10 -11.13
C ASP A 572 16.56 33.27 -12.11
N ASN A 573 15.90 34.37 -11.80
CA ASN A 573 15.87 35.56 -12.65
C ASN A 573 17.12 36.44 -12.42
N ILE A 574 18.33 35.85 -12.48
CA ILE A 574 19.59 36.54 -12.20
C ILE A 574 20.17 37.11 -13.50
N LYS A 575 19.83 38.35 -13.83
CA LYS A 575 20.67 39.16 -14.74
C LYS A 575 21.95 39.54 -13.98
N ALA A 576 23.11 39.10 -14.47
CA ALA A 576 24.40 39.54 -13.90
C ALA A 576 24.54 41.08 -14.05
N ARG A 577 24.94 41.78 -12.98
CA ARG A 577 25.11 43.23 -13.00
C ARG A 577 26.26 43.63 -13.93
N THR A 578 26.14 44.80 -14.57
CA THR A 578 27.16 45.32 -15.48
C THR A 578 28.43 45.72 -14.69
N PRO A 579 29.62 45.20 -15.04
CA PRO A 579 30.88 45.62 -14.41
C PRO A 579 31.26 47.06 -14.79
N SER A 580 31.86 47.79 -13.84
CA SER A 580 32.39 49.14 -14.07
C SER A 580 33.87 49.08 -14.42
N LEU A 581 34.22 49.39 -15.68
CA LEU A 581 35.57 49.29 -16.22
C LEU A 581 36.36 50.61 -16.07
N SER A 582 37.62 50.49 -15.65
CA SER A 582 38.61 51.56 -15.68
C SER A 582 39.86 51.09 -16.46
N VAL A 583 40.47 51.99 -17.23
CA VAL A 583 41.66 51.70 -18.05
C VAL A 583 42.70 52.80 -17.83
N LYS A 584 43.93 52.43 -17.49
CA LYS A 584 45.05 53.35 -17.26
C LYS A 584 46.27 52.95 -18.08
N LYS A 585 47.01 53.93 -18.62
CA LYS A 585 48.30 53.70 -19.28
C LYS A 585 49.35 53.34 -18.23
N LYS A 586 50.22 52.38 -18.52
CA LYS A 586 51.36 51.99 -17.66
C LYS A 586 52.59 51.80 -18.52
N GLY A 587 53.49 52.78 -18.54
CA GLY A 587 54.64 52.80 -19.45
C GLY A 587 54.26 53.21 -20.88
N LYS A 588 55.15 52.97 -21.84
CA LYS A 588 54.98 53.41 -23.24
C LYS A 588 54.10 52.49 -24.08
N ASP A 589 53.91 51.23 -23.68
CA ASP A 589 53.35 50.17 -24.53
C ASP A 589 52.25 49.29 -23.86
N ARG A 590 51.66 49.73 -22.73
CA ARG A 590 50.66 48.91 -21.99
C ARG A 590 49.49 49.70 -21.42
N PHE A 591 48.34 49.02 -21.34
CA PHE A 591 47.16 49.45 -20.59
C PHE A 591 46.80 48.46 -19.48
N VAL A 592 46.55 48.97 -18.29
CA VAL A 592 46.02 48.21 -17.14
C VAL A 592 44.53 48.47 -17.05
N LEU A 593 43.74 47.40 -17.21
CA LEU A 593 42.31 47.36 -17.04
C LEU A 593 42.00 46.90 -15.61
N THR A 594 41.08 47.58 -14.94
CA THR A 594 40.58 47.23 -13.60
C THR A 594 39.06 47.37 -13.56
N TRP A 595 38.39 46.57 -12.74
CA TRP A 595 36.94 46.66 -12.56
C TRP A 595 36.52 46.28 -11.14
N LYS A 596 35.34 46.77 -10.73
CA LYS A 596 34.75 46.38 -9.44
C LYS A 596 34.18 44.97 -9.50
N ARG A 597 34.26 44.25 -8.38
CA ARG A 597 33.68 42.90 -8.24
C ARG A 597 32.16 42.95 -8.44
N VAL A 598 31.65 42.02 -9.24
CA VAL A 598 30.24 41.67 -9.39
C VAL A 598 30.05 40.35 -8.63
N ASN A 599 29.28 40.38 -7.54
CA ASN A 599 29.20 39.26 -6.60
C ASN A 599 28.61 37.98 -7.22
N GLU A 600 27.74 38.11 -8.22
CA GLU A 600 27.07 36.98 -8.88
C GLU A 600 27.80 36.48 -10.14
N ALA A 601 28.95 37.06 -10.48
CA ALA A 601 29.72 36.66 -11.67
C ALA A 601 30.58 35.43 -11.38
N ASP A 602 30.61 34.48 -12.32
CA ASP A 602 31.56 33.37 -12.30
C ASP A 602 32.85 33.74 -13.05
N GLN A 603 32.72 34.59 -14.08
CA GLN A 603 33.83 35.05 -14.93
C GLN A 603 33.60 36.46 -15.47
N TYR A 604 34.68 37.08 -15.95
CA TYR A 604 34.63 38.29 -16.77
C TYR A 604 35.20 38.04 -18.17
N VAL A 605 34.54 38.61 -19.18
CA VAL A 605 34.97 38.60 -20.58
C VAL A 605 35.43 40.00 -20.96
N ILE A 606 36.72 40.13 -21.27
CA ILE A 606 37.37 41.38 -21.65
C ILE A 606 37.43 41.44 -23.17
N GLU A 607 36.97 42.55 -23.73
CA GLU A 607 36.85 42.73 -25.17
C GLU A 607 37.56 44.00 -25.62
N LYS A 608 38.21 43.92 -26.79
CA LYS A 608 38.94 45.00 -27.43
C LYS A 608 38.38 45.24 -28.82
N TYR A 609 38.25 46.51 -29.20
CA TYR A 609 37.81 46.87 -30.54
C TYR A 609 38.88 46.56 -31.58
N ASP A 610 38.48 45.84 -32.63
CA ASP A 610 39.30 45.53 -33.80
C ASP A 610 38.82 46.41 -34.97
N ALA A 611 39.65 47.38 -35.35
CA ALA A 611 39.35 48.34 -36.40
C ALA A 611 39.23 47.69 -37.80
N LYS A 612 39.94 46.59 -38.07
CA LYS A 612 39.87 45.91 -39.38
C LYS A 612 38.49 45.27 -39.58
N THR A 613 37.99 44.62 -38.54
CA THR A 613 36.70 43.92 -38.57
C THR A 613 35.52 44.76 -38.12
N LYS A 614 35.76 46.00 -37.65
CA LYS A 614 34.78 46.90 -37.03
C LYS A 614 33.97 46.25 -35.89
N LYS A 615 34.55 45.28 -35.18
CA LYS A 615 33.89 44.49 -34.11
C LYS A 615 34.74 44.43 -32.84
N TYR A 616 34.09 44.21 -31.70
CA TYR A 616 34.78 43.90 -30.45
C TYR A 616 35.12 42.40 -30.42
N LYS A 617 36.39 42.08 -30.19
CA LYS A 617 36.88 40.70 -30.04
C LYS A 617 37.22 40.41 -28.58
N VAL A 618 36.92 39.20 -28.14
CA VAL A 618 37.33 38.72 -26.81
C VAL A 618 38.85 38.57 -26.80
N ILE A 619 39.51 39.26 -25.89
CA ILE A 619 40.96 39.18 -25.71
C ILE A 619 41.35 38.33 -24.51
N LYS A 620 40.47 38.22 -23.50
CA LYS A 620 40.68 37.34 -22.35
C LYS A 620 39.36 37.03 -21.62
N LYS A 621 39.28 35.83 -21.06
CA LYS A 621 38.30 35.47 -20.02
C LYS A 621 39.07 35.20 -18.72
N VAL A 622 38.54 35.71 -17.61
CA VAL A 622 39.18 35.58 -16.28
C VAL A 622 38.15 35.19 -15.22
N SER A 623 38.58 34.56 -14.14
CA SER A 623 37.71 34.13 -13.04
C SER A 623 37.07 35.32 -12.30
N ALA A 624 36.01 35.06 -11.54
CA ALA A 624 35.33 36.04 -10.68
C ALA A 624 36.25 36.74 -9.67
N SER A 625 37.33 36.08 -9.24
CA SER A 625 38.32 36.62 -8.31
C SER A 625 39.34 37.55 -8.98
N THR A 626 39.47 37.50 -10.30
CA THR A 626 40.39 38.37 -11.04
C THR A 626 39.73 39.70 -11.36
N LEU A 627 40.28 40.81 -10.85
CA LEU A 627 39.74 42.16 -11.02
C LEU A 627 40.64 43.10 -11.84
N THR A 628 41.68 42.55 -12.45
CA THR A 628 42.62 43.31 -13.28
C THR A 628 43.12 42.50 -14.48
N TYR A 629 43.49 43.19 -15.56
CA TYR A 629 44.14 42.62 -16.72
C TYR A 629 45.06 43.65 -17.37
N THR A 630 46.26 43.24 -17.78
CA THR A 630 47.20 44.13 -18.49
C THR A 630 47.31 43.71 -19.95
N ASP A 631 46.91 44.61 -20.85
CA ASP A 631 47.11 44.47 -22.28
C ASP A 631 48.43 45.15 -22.69
N LYS A 632 49.25 44.49 -23.51
CA LYS A 632 50.64 44.87 -23.82
C LYS A 632 50.83 45.09 -25.33
N LYS A 633 52.03 45.53 -25.74
CA LYS A 633 52.41 45.72 -27.16
C LYS A 633 51.54 46.76 -27.86
N MET A 634 51.27 47.86 -27.18
CA MET A 634 50.57 48.99 -27.76
C MET A 634 51.47 49.73 -28.75
N LYS A 635 50.90 50.15 -29.89
CA LYS A 635 51.59 50.95 -30.89
C LYS A 635 51.42 52.44 -30.58
N LYS A 636 52.48 53.22 -30.80
CA LYS A 636 52.44 54.69 -30.71
C LYS A 636 51.37 55.24 -31.67
N ASP A 637 50.76 56.36 -31.31
CA ASP A 637 49.81 57.09 -32.15
C ASP A 637 48.56 56.27 -32.51
N THR A 638 48.16 55.33 -31.64
CA THR A 638 47.02 54.43 -31.86
C THR A 638 45.99 54.53 -30.73
N VAL A 639 44.70 54.62 -31.11
CA VAL A 639 43.56 54.58 -30.17
C VAL A 639 43.09 53.14 -29.96
N TYR A 640 42.95 52.76 -28.69
CA TYR A 640 42.42 51.46 -28.27
C TYR A 640 41.10 51.63 -27.51
N GLN A 641 40.14 50.74 -27.75
CA GLN A 641 38.84 50.77 -27.08
C GLN A 641 38.56 49.43 -26.40
N TYR A 642 38.12 49.49 -25.14
CA TYR A 642 37.86 48.32 -24.32
C TYR A 642 36.44 48.36 -23.74
N ARG A 643 35.86 47.17 -23.58
CA ARG A 643 34.67 46.96 -22.76
C ARG A 643 34.76 45.60 -22.06
N ILE A 644 34.01 45.42 -20.99
CA ILE A 644 33.99 44.18 -20.21
C ILE A 644 32.56 43.79 -19.87
N ARG A 645 32.30 42.49 -19.72
CA ARG A 645 31.01 41.95 -19.24
C ARG A 645 31.24 40.83 -18.23
N ALA A 646 30.31 40.66 -17.31
CA ALA A 646 30.28 39.55 -16.37
C ALA A 646 29.45 38.38 -16.96
N THR A 647 29.79 37.15 -16.61
CA THR A 647 29.05 35.96 -17.01
C THR A 647 28.79 35.04 -15.83
N LYS A 648 27.63 34.36 -15.85
CA LYS A 648 27.23 33.38 -14.83
C LYS A 648 26.69 32.11 -15.50
N LYS A 649 26.99 30.93 -14.96
CA LYS A 649 26.43 29.65 -15.38
C LYS A 649 25.19 29.31 -14.54
N VAL A 650 24.04 29.20 -15.19
CA VAL A 650 22.75 28.86 -14.56
C VAL A 650 22.16 27.66 -15.28
N ALA A 651 21.90 26.55 -14.57
CA ALA A 651 21.37 25.31 -15.13
C ALA A 651 22.11 24.85 -16.42
N GLY A 652 23.45 24.94 -16.42
CA GLY A 652 24.29 24.55 -17.56
C GLY A 652 24.46 25.59 -18.67
N LYS A 653 23.64 26.66 -18.73
CA LYS A 653 23.72 27.72 -19.74
C LYS A 653 24.46 28.96 -19.21
N VAL A 654 25.22 29.64 -20.07
CA VAL A 654 25.93 30.89 -19.73
C VAL A 654 25.03 32.09 -19.97
N VAL A 655 24.79 32.88 -18.93
CA VAL A 655 24.06 34.16 -18.96
C VAL A 655 25.06 35.31 -18.90
N ASN A 656 24.93 36.28 -19.80
CA ASN A 656 25.81 37.44 -19.90
C ASN A 656 25.16 38.70 -19.31
N SER A 657 25.94 39.55 -18.65
CA SER A 657 25.55 40.93 -18.35
C SER A 657 25.51 41.79 -19.64
N LYS A 658 24.96 43.00 -19.55
CA LYS A 658 25.31 44.07 -20.50
C LYS A 658 26.81 44.36 -20.43
N THR A 659 27.39 44.90 -21.50
CA THR A 659 28.79 45.35 -21.47
C THR A 659 28.91 46.65 -20.68
N SER A 660 30.07 46.88 -20.09
CA SER A 660 30.44 48.18 -19.52
C SER A 660 30.35 49.28 -20.59
N THR A 661 30.35 50.52 -20.12
CA THR A 661 30.65 51.66 -21.01
C THR A 661 32.01 51.45 -21.66
N VAL A 662 32.13 51.84 -22.93
CA VAL A 662 33.37 51.72 -23.69
C VAL A 662 34.39 52.70 -23.13
N LYS A 663 35.61 52.21 -22.88
CA LYS A 663 36.75 53.05 -22.48
C LYS A 663 37.73 53.15 -23.64
N LYS A 664 37.91 54.36 -24.15
CA LYS A 664 38.88 54.69 -25.21
C LYS A 664 40.16 55.23 -24.58
N LYS A 665 41.33 54.81 -25.06
CA LYS A 665 42.64 55.29 -24.64
C LYS A 665 43.60 55.41 -25.81
N PHE A 666 44.34 56.50 -25.83
CA PHE A 666 45.39 56.78 -26.81
C PHE A 666 46.76 56.49 -26.20
N VAL A 667 47.68 56.02 -27.03
CA VAL A 667 49.04 55.61 -26.63
C VAL A 667 50.03 56.68 -27.03
#